data_AF-N6TVT2-F1
#
_entry.id   AF-N6TVT2-F1
#
_cell.length_a   1.000
_cell.length_b   1.000
_cell.length_c   1.000
_cell.angle_alpha   90.00
_cell.angle_beta   90.00
_cell.angle_gamma   90.00
#
_symmetry.space_group_name_H-M   'P 1'
#
loop_
_entity.id
_entity.type
_entity.pdbx_description
1 polymer ?
#
loop_
_entity_poly.entity_id
_entity_poly.type
_entity_poly.pdbx_seq_one_letter_code
_entity_poly.pdbx_strand_id
1 'polypeptide(L)'
;MGNLGSAVRDEEEPDLFWTNGQTGLEEVNGENGESSLQAPVSSVRISLNQLSEEKRLELNEFKFDMERKHEKRREILDAKKKQFDDLRETVKRLTEENERLKSHNSSQKSADEHTRLLMSTKNPGGVPVEELERVLSENCVMPDQAEDLDKTNVLLDKNRQLRISIAEMQAELQSLNSVVVDFDREREEYKAHVVALKDVINVSKKMLLIRESQLKELREKVESIEVSLSGKEMNILSQDLRMEYERQLQSIRNLRVLYEERQQTDQAEKRELKKTLDETKKELEAQQAQTKEAEERISELEDINSQKYDQIKALESNLGLTTAESRQYQAELTVINQLFSEILLGFNSSQEINLDILTKHLEDNHALLQNIVNNESSSALPKVLLDLVYQVHSEEEKNGAIRDEARLGTIIEEADSQAAPDQINSAAEIVELLPKVWRVLIELLSHHKVPPNIIDEESTDDSPCYKTVQTPKGPSLVLSVSQTFIRLKDLILEKKSLEKETGHLKQLNTHLESRLQDQEKRLQTVSTELNKTWHVVGKLQKEHQLLHTQEKILRYELAQKRKLLTSLREELQYSREKWQEAREKNSKTEKQWKQLRVEFATRRNTIVNDEFNNSQESGYSDERCSSDDEPGYETDVSECAPKPTEPEAIEEVHCCEAEESRSEALESKIHLTQRRIEQGSRAIESSAENAQSDAQSQGKEESCTEAPILDATGSSSEDPQVPSSSTSAERPKTLEEMLAAKEERLKRLEGQCGQLMQQVNGTTQKSLMISNKLDDLHEVYGERSAAQPTEDTENNCDAPASSEDSVP
;
A
#
# COMPACT_ATOMS: atom_id res chain seq x y z
N MET A 1 -25.60 -78.79 -33.71
CA MET A 1 -24.23 -79.31 -33.56
C MET A 1 -23.61 -78.61 -32.35
N GLY A 2 -23.06 -79.35 -31.36
CA GLY A 2 -22.31 -78.78 -30.22
C GLY A 2 -20.93 -78.24 -30.64
N ASN A 3 -20.05 -77.68 -29.80
CA ASN A 3 -19.83 -77.74 -28.33
C ASN A 3 -19.56 -76.31 -27.78
N LEU A 4 -19.91 -75.90 -26.56
CA LEU A 4 -19.55 -76.33 -25.18
C LEU A 4 -18.12 -75.96 -24.69
N GLY A 5 -18.06 -75.28 -23.52
CA GLY A 5 -16.85 -74.86 -22.78
C GLY A 5 -16.80 -73.33 -22.55
N SER A 6 -17.49 -72.69 -21.60
CA SER A 6 -17.54 -72.84 -20.13
C SER A 6 -16.30 -72.32 -19.38
N ALA A 7 -16.38 -71.09 -18.84
CA ALA A 7 -15.79 -70.69 -17.54
C ALA A 7 -16.30 -69.30 -17.07
N VAL A 8 -17.01 -69.31 -15.94
CA VAL A 8 -17.09 -68.30 -14.85
C VAL A 8 -16.84 -66.81 -15.19
N ARG A 9 -17.89 -65.99 -15.03
CA ARG A 9 -17.80 -64.57 -14.68
C ARG A 9 -18.26 -64.40 -13.23
N ASP A 10 -17.39 -63.92 -12.37
CA ASP A 10 -17.76 -63.28 -11.11
C ASP A 10 -17.56 -61.78 -11.30
N GLU A 11 -18.64 -61.00 -11.17
CA GLU A 11 -18.60 -59.54 -11.15
C GLU A 11 -18.75 -59.07 -9.70
N GLU A 12 -17.65 -58.68 -9.07
CA GLU A 12 -17.64 -57.91 -7.83
C GLU A 12 -16.67 -56.72 -8.00
N GLU A 13 -17.21 -55.58 -8.45
CA GLU A 13 -16.52 -54.29 -8.33
C GLU A 13 -16.67 -53.77 -6.88
N PRO A 14 -15.58 -53.52 -6.13
CA PRO A 14 -15.67 -52.93 -4.81
C PRO A 14 -15.73 -51.39 -4.89
N ASP A 15 -16.59 -50.79 -4.06
CA ASP A 15 -16.73 -49.34 -3.90
C ASP A 15 -15.38 -48.65 -3.60
N LEU A 16 -14.81 -47.97 -4.59
CA LEU A 16 -13.63 -47.11 -4.45
C LEU A 16 -14.03 -45.70 -4.01
N PHE A 17 -14.45 -45.54 -2.76
CA PHE A 17 -14.47 -44.22 -2.10
C PHE A 17 -14.12 -44.36 -0.61
N TRP A 18 -13.29 -43.44 -0.10
CA TRP A 18 -12.70 -43.40 1.25
C TRP A 18 -11.48 -44.29 1.51
N THR A 19 -10.32 -43.90 0.95
CA THR A 19 -9.05 -44.05 1.66
C THR A 19 -8.40 -42.68 1.86
N ASN A 20 -8.22 -42.29 3.13
CA ASN A 20 -7.62 -41.01 3.50
C ASN A 20 -6.12 -41.23 3.75
N GLY A 21 -5.26 -40.50 3.04
CA GLY A 21 -3.81 -40.73 3.11
C GLY A 21 -3.20 -40.30 4.45
N GLN A 22 -2.54 -41.23 5.14
CA GLN A 22 -1.77 -40.95 6.35
C GLN A 22 -0.49 -41.79 6.39
N THR A 23 0.62 -41.21 5.90
CA THR A 23 2.04 -41.51 6.22
C THR A 23 2.90 -40.48 5.46
N GLY A 24 4.07 -40.04 5.95
CA GLY A 24 4.74 -40.38 7.21
C GLY A 24 5.58 -39.21 7.74
N LEU A 25 5.98 -39.32 9.00
CA LEU A 25 6.99 -38.48 9.63
C LEU A 25 8.38 -39.01 9.26
N GLU A 26 9.31 -38.12 8.91
CA GLU A 26 10.74 -38.36 9.10
C GLU A 26 11.25 -37.35 10.15
N GLU A 27 11.81 -37.87 11.24
CA GLU A 27 12.52 -37.09 12.23
C GLU A 27 13.93 -36.77 11.71
N VAL A 28 14.32 -35.49 11.76
CA VAL A 28 15.74 -35.09 11.61
C VAL A 28 16.11 -34.24 12.81
N ASN A 29 17.08 -34.74 13.59
CA ASN A 29 17.63 -34.05 14.75
C ASN A 29 18.32 -32.73 14.37
N GLY A 30 18.12 -31.71 15.20
CA GLY A 30 18.89 -30.47 15.18
C GLY A 30 18.89 -29.84 16.57
N GLU A 31 19.99 -29.99 17.30
CA GLU A 31 20.16 -29.45 18.66
C GLU A 31 20.62 -27.98 18.66
N ASN A 32 20.37 -27.32 19.81
CA ASN A 32 21.00 -26.09 20.35
C ASN A 32 20.51 -24.72 19.83
N GLY A 33 20.07 -23.85 20.76
CA GLY A 33 19.68 -22.46 20.45
C GLY A 33 18.83 -21.69 21.49
N GLU A 34 19.20 -21.74 22.78
CA GLU A 34 18.89 -20.78 23.87
C GLU A 34 17.58 -19.92 23.90
N SER A 35 16.73 -20.24 24.88
CA SER A 35 16.27 -19.35 25.97
C SER A 35 15.49 -18.03 25.75
N SER A 36 14.32 -18.00 26.44
CA SER A 36 13.75 -16.87 27.19
C SER A 36 12.92 -15.79 26.47
N LEU A 37 11.59 -15.92 26.54
CA LEU A 37 10.72 -15.11 27.43
C LEU A 37 9.26 -15.61 27.31
N GLN A 38 8.60 -15.89 28.43
CA GLN A 38 7.30 -16.58 28.44
C GLN A 38 6.22 -15.75 29.16
N ALA A 39 5.10 -15.52 28.49
CA ALA A 39 3.86 -14.93 29.03
C ALA A 39 2.64 -15.62 28.37
N PRO A 40 1.43 -15.55 28.96
CA PRO A 40 0.49 -16.67 28.91
C PRO A 40 -0.39 -16.73 27.65
N VAL A 41 0.00 -17.57 26.68
CA VAL A 41 -0.84 -17.91 25.50
C VAL A 41 -1.03 -19.43 25.32
N SER A 42 -0.33 -20.25 26.12
CA SER A 42 -0.35 -21.73 26.00
C SER A 42 -1.67 -22.36 26.43
N SER A 43 -2.25 -21.91 27.55
CA SER A 43 -3.47 -22.51 28.13
C SER A 43 -4.67 -22.46 27.19
N VAL A 44 -4.90 -21.35 26.49
CA VAL A 44 -6.01 -21.21 25.53
C VAL A 44 -5.83 -22.11 24.31
N ARG A 45 -4.59 -22.29 23.82
CA ARG A 45 -4.29 -23.18 22.67
C ARG A 45 -4.48 -24.65 23.01
N ILE A 46 -4.12 -25.07 24.23
CA ILE A 46 -4.35 -26.45 24.69
C ILE A 46 -5.85 -26.76 24.74
N SER A 47 -6.66 -25.88 25.32
CA SER A 47 -8.12 -26.05 25.38
C SER A 47 -8.78 -26.10 23.99
N LEU A 48 -8.33 -25.26 23.05
CA LEU A 48 -8.91 -25.23 21.70
C LEU A 48 -8.53 -26.45 20.85
N ASN A 49 -7.34 -27.01 21.07
CA ASN A 49 -6.92 -28.27 20.45
C ASN A 49 -7.70 -29.47 21.02
N GLN A 50 -7.88 -29.54 22.35
CA GLN A 50 -8.67 -30.60 22.99
C GLN A 50 -10.11 -30.63 22.45
N LEU A 51 -10.77 -29.47 22.36
CA LEU A 51 -12.14 -29.34 21.87
C LEU A 51 -12.26 -29.63 20.35
N SER A 52 -11.16 -29.51 19.61
CA SER A 52 -11.05 -29.94 18.20
C SER A 52 -10.89 -31.47 18.09
N GLU A 53 -10.11 -32.09 18.97
CA GLU A 53 -9.95 -33.54 19.00
C GLU A 53 -11.21 -34.26 19.50
N GLU A 54 -11.93 -33.73 20.48
CA GLU A 54 -13.24 -34.23 20.92
C GLU A 54 -14.24 -34.25 19.75
N LYS A 55 -14.39 -33.14 19.02
CA LYS A 55 -15.23 -33.09 17.82
C LYS A 55 -14.79 -34.05 16.72
N ARG A 56 -13.48 -34.29 16.58
CA ARG A 56 -12.95 -35.28 15.62
C ARG A 56 -13.32 -36.72 16.04
N LEU A 57 -13.32 -37.01 17.34
CA LEU A 57 -13.75 -38.30 17.88
C LEU A 57 -15.26 -38.50 17.71
N GLU A 58 -16.09 -37.51 18.05
CA GLU A 58 -17.55 -37.55 17.82
C GLU A 58 -17.90 -37.79 16.34
N LEU A 59 -17.19 -37.13 15.42
CA LEU A 59 -17.41 -37.28 13.97
C LEU A 59 -16.98 -38.68 13.47
N ASN A 60 -15.93 -39.27 14.06
CA ASN A 60 -15.53 -40.64 13.77
C ASN A 60 -16.50 -41.67 14.37
N GLU A 61 -17.02 -41.45 15.58
CA GLU A 61 -18.06 -42.29 16.18
C GLU A 61 -19.36 -42.24 15.34
N PHE A 62 -19.77 -41.04 14.91
CA PHE A 62 -20.90 -40.88 14.00
C PHE A 62 -20.71 -41.61 12.66
N LYS A 63 -19.51 -41.61 12.09
CA LYS A 63 -19.18 -42.40 10.89
C LYS A 63 -19.34 -43.89 11.12
N PHE A 64 -18.76 -44.42 12.20
CA PHE A 64 -18.88 -45.84 12.56
C PHE A 64 -20.36 -46.23 12.79
N ASP A 65 -21.14 -45.36 13.42
CA ASP A 65 -22.55 -45.58 13.68
C ASP A 65 -23.42 -45.47 12.40
N MET A 66 -22.97 -44.68 11.41
CA MET A 66 -23.53 -44.66 10.05
C MET A 66 -23.19 -45.93 9.28
N GLU A 67 -21.93 -46.38 9.26
CA GLU A 67 -21.51 -47.66 8.66
C GLU A 67 -22.35 -48.81 9.21
N ARG A 68 -22.52 -48.87 10.54
CA ARG A 68 -23.35 -49.87 11.23
C ARG A 68 -24.84 -49.80 10.84
N LYS A 69 -25.36 -48.62 10.48
CA LYS A 69 -26.72 -48.43 9.95
C LYS A 69 -26.82 -48.80 8.47
N HIS A 70 -25.79 -48.55 7.68
CA HIS A 70 -25.70 -48.99 6.29
C HIS A 70 -25.62 -50.52 6.21
N GLU A 71 -24.84 -51.16 7.07
CA GLU A 71 -24.70 -52.62 7.09
C GLU A 71 -26.01 -53.31 7.48
N LYS A 72 -26.68 -52.84 8.54
CA LYS A 72 -28.03 -53.33 8.90
C LYS A 72 -29.05 -53.14 7.78
N ARG A 73 -28.95 -52.06 6.98
CA ARG A 73 -29.81 -51.87 5.80
C ARG A 73 -29.47 -52.87 4.69
N ARG A 74 -28.18 -53.17 4.47
CA ARG A 74 -27.69 -54.22 3.55
C ARG A 74 -28.26 -55.58 3.94
N GLU A 75 -28.06 -56.00 5.20
CA GLU A 75 -28.60 -57.24 5.77
C GLU A 75 -30.12 -57.36 5.60
N ILE A 76 -30.89 -56.29 5.89
CA ILE A 76 -32.34 -56.28 5.71
C ILE A 76 -32.74 -56.39 4.23
N LEU A 77 -32.04 -55.68 3.34
CA LEU A 77 -32.30 -55.76 1.90
C LEU A 77 -32.00 -57.16 1.36
N ASP A 78 -30.89 -57.79 1.76
CA ASP A 78 -30.51 -59.12 1.30
C ASP A 78 -31.39 -60.22 1.90
N ALA A 79 -31.82 -60.08 3.16
CA ALA A 79 -32.86 -60.93 3.73
C ALA A 79 -34.21 -60.77 2.99
N LYS A 80 -34.53 -59.57 2.50
CA LYS A 80 -35.73 -59.31 1.69
C LYS A 80 -35.59 -59.84 0.26
N LYS A 81 -34.44 -59.70 -0.39
CA LYS A 81 -34.14 -60.34 -1.69
C LYS A 81 -34.33 -61.85 -1.58
N LYS A 82 -33.73 -62.49 -0.57
CA LYS A 82 -33.89 -63.92 -0.32
C LYS A 82 -35.35 -64.32 -0.13
N GLN A 83 -36.14 -63.57 0.65
CA GLN A 83 -37.59 -63.79 0.76
C GLN A 83 -38.32 -63.65 -0.60
N PHE A 84 -37.93 -62.70 -1.45
CA PHE A 84 -38.47 -62.57 -2.81
C PHE A 84 -38.06 -63.72 -3.73
N ASP A 85 -36.84 -64.26 -3.59
CA ASP A 85 -36.36 -65.38 -4.38
C ASP A 85 -37.01 -66.70 -3.93
N ASP A 86 -37.17 -66.94 -2.63
CA ASP A 86 -37.97 -68.03 -2.07
C ASP A 86 -39.44 -67.95 -2.54
N LEU A 87 -40.00 -66.73 -2.61
CA LEU A 87 -41.34 -66.49 -3.17
C LEU A 87 -41.39 -66.74 -4.69
N ARG A 88 -40.35 -66.36 -5.45
CA ARG A 88 -40.26 -66.67 -6.88
C ARG A 88 -40.13 -68.17 -7.13
N GLU A 89 -39.38 -68.89 -6.30
CA GLU A 89 -39.24 -70.34 -6.42
C GLU A 89 -40.52 -71.09 -6.02
N THR A 90 -41.20 -70.66 -4.95
CA THR A 90 -42.51 -71.23 -4.58
C THR A 90 -43.58 -70.91 -5.62
N VAL A 91 -43.60 -69.71 -6.21
CA VAL A 91 -44.47 -69.39 -7.35
C VAL A 91 -44.14 -70.27 -8.55
N LYS A 92 -42.87 -70.46 -8.92
CA LYS A 92 -42.46 -71.39 -9.99
C LYS A 92 -42.97 -72.82 -9.72
N ARG A 93 -42.74 -73.33 -8.52
CA ARG A 93 -43.18 -74.66 -8.08
C ARG A 93 -44.71 -74.79 -8.12
N LEU A 94 -45.44 -73.77 -7.70
CA LEU A 94 -46.91 -73.71 -7.80
C LEU A 94 -47.40 -73.56 -9.24
N THR A 95 -46.66 -72.92 -10.15
CA THR A 95 -47.00 -72.90 -11.58
C THR A 95 -46.73 -74.25 -12.23
N GLU A 96 -45.63 -74.92 -11.91
CA GLU A 96 -45.33 -76.29 -12.38
C GLU A 96 -46.33 -77.31 -11.82
N GLU A 97 -46.74 -77.16 -10.56
CA GLU A 97 -47.80 -77.96 -9.96
C GLU A 97 -49.17 -77.67 -10.59
N ASN A 98 -49.51 -76.40 -10.87
CA ASN A 98 -50.70 -76.06 -11.64
C ASN A 98 -50.65 -76.59 -13.06
N GLU A 99 -49.50 -76.63 -13.74
CA GLU A 99 -49.35 -77.24 -15.06
C GLU A 99 -49.46 -78.76 -15.00
N ARG A 100 -48.93 -79.41 -13.95
CA ARG A 100 -49.13 -80.85 -13.69
C ARG A 100 -50.59 -81.19 -13.37
N LEU A 101 -51.27 -80.35 -12.58
CA LEU A 101 -52.70 -80.46 -12.29
C LEU A 101 -53.55 -80.17 -13.51
N LYS A 102 -53.17 -79.21 -14.36
CA LYS A 102 -53.83 -78.91 -15.64
C LYS A 102 -53.63 -80.05 -16.64
N SER A 103 -52.46 -80.68 -16.64
CA SER A 103 -52.15 -81.89 -17.41
C SER A 103 -52.97 -83.09 -16.91
N HIS A 104 -53.04 -83.30 -15.59
CA HIS A 104 -53.94 -84.30 -14.99
C HIS A 104 -55.40 -84.02 -15.33
N ASN A 105 -55.84 -82.77 -15.26
CA ASN A 105 -57.21 -82.37 -15.57
C ASN A 105 -57.50 -82.50 -17.08
N SER A 106 -56.53 -82.33 -17.97
CA SER A 106 -56.70 -82.70 -19.39
C SER A 106 -56.75 -84.21 -19.62
N SER A 107 -55.96 -85.01 -18.92
CA SER A 107 -56.05 -86.49 -18.98
C SER A 107 -57.32 -87.04 -18.33
N GLN A 108 -57.85 -86.34 -17.33
CA GLN A 108 -59.11 -86.67 -16.66
C GLN A 108 -60.31 -86.19 -17.50
N LYS A 109 -60.19 -85.07 -18.22
CA LYS A 109 -61.14 -84.68 -19.28
C LYS A 109 -61.14 -85.63 -20.47
N SER A 110 -60.00 -86.21 -20.87
CA SER A 110 -60.01 -87.28 -21.88
C SER A 110 -60.58 -88.61 -21.37
N ALA A 111 -60.73 -88.79 -20.05
CA ALA A 111 -61.49 -89.89 -19.47
C ALA A 111 -63.00 -89.58 -19.41
N ASP A 112 -63.39 -88.34 -19.09
CA ASP A 112 -64.80 -87.91 -19.09
C ASP A 112 -65.39 -87.70 -20.50
N GLU A 113 -64.58 -87.35 -21.51
CA GLU A 113 -65.02 -87.35 -22.92
C GLU A 113 -65.41 -88.76 -23.41
N HIS A 114 -64.86 -89.82 -22.81
CA HIS A 114 -65.30 -91.19 -23.10
C HIS A 114 -66.70 -91.51 -22.56
N THR A 115 -67.30 -90.64 -21.74
CA THR A 115 -68.64 -90.85 -21.14
C THR A 115 -69.66 -89.78 -21.57
N ARG A 116 -69.47 -89.12 -22.73
CA ARG A 116 -70.49 -88.21 -23.29
C ARG A 116 -70.67 -88.25 -24.81
N LEU A 117 -70.37 -89.39 -25.45
CA LEU A 117 -70.56 -89.59 -26.89
C LEU A 117 -71.39 -90.84 -27.22
N LEU A 118 -72.55 -91.01 -26.57
CA LEU A 118 -73.39 -92.21 -26.75
C LEU A 118 -74.91 -91.96 -26.55
N MET A 119 -75.51 -91.14 -27.42
CA MET A 119 -76.94 -91.24 -27.76
C MET A 119 -77.22 -90.79 -29.21
N SER A 120 -78.02 -91.58 -29.94
CA SER A 120 -78.60 -91.38 -31.30
C SER A 120 -77.60 -91.09 -32.45
N THR A 121 -77.23 -92.03 -33.35
CA THR A 121 -78.03 -92.93 -34.25
C THR A 121 -78.96 -92.16 -35.19
N LYS A 122 -78.78 -92.10 -36.52
CA LYS A 122 -78.77 -93.21 -37.49
C LYS A 122 -78.25 -92.78 -38.89
N ASN A 123 -77.49 -93.66 -39.55
CA ASN A 123 -77.33 -93.77 -41.03
C ASN A 123 -78.60 -94.42 -41.67
N PRO A 124 -78.68 -94.70 -42.99
CA PRO A 124 -77.88 -94.32 -44.19
C PRO A 124 -78.76 -93.48 -45.18
N GLY A 125 -78.41 -93.05 -46.41
CA GLY A 125 -77.46 -93.48 -47.46
C GLY A 125 -78.23 -93.95 -48.72
N GLY A 126 -77.75 -93.68 -49.94
CA GLY A 126 -78.31 -94.26 -51.19
C GLY A 126 -78.53 -93.30 -52.37
N VAL A 127 -77.90 -93.63 -53.50
CA VAL A 127 -78.20 -93.20 -54.90
C VAL A 127 -78.62 -94.49 -55.66
N PRO A 128 -78.93 -94.52 -56.98
CA PRO A 128 -79.80 -93.72 -57.89
C PRO A 128 -81.00 -94.59 -58.43
N VAL A 129 -81.52 -94.30 -59.65
CA VAL A 129 -82.05 -95.26 -60.70
C VAL A 129 -83.56 -95.25 -61.08
N GLU A 130 -83.82 -94.81 -62.33
CA GLU A 130 -84.66 -95.33 -63.47
C GLU A 130 -86.19 -95.63 -63.42
N GLU A 131 -86.76 -95.61 -64.65
CA GLU A 131 -87.93 -96.33 -65.21
C GLU A 131 -89.34 -96.20 -64.57
N LEU A 132 -90.46 -96.57 -65.21
CA LEU A 132 -90.96 -96.54 -66.61
C LEU A 132 -92.33 -97.25 -66.61
N GLU A 133 -93.42 -96.60 -67.09
CA GLU A 133 -94.60 -97.22 -67.72
C GLU A 133 -95.58 -96.10 -68.15
N ARG A 134 -96.17 -95.95 -69.34
CA ARG A 134 -96.55 -96.76 -70.52
C ARG A 134 -97.92 -97.50 -70.52
N VAL A 135 -98.88 -96.79 -71.15
CA VAL A 135 -99.83 -97.26 -72.19
C VAL A 135 -101.06 -98.11 -71.76
N LEU A 136 -102.12 -97.94 -72.57
CA LEU A 136 -103.39 -98.68 -72.71
C LEU A 136 -104.60 -98.03 -72.00
N SER A 137 -105.81 -97.93 -72.56
CA SER A 137 -106.37 -97.78 -73.93
C SER A 137 -107.84 -98.20 -73.87
N GLU A 138 -108.67 -97.63 -74.74
CA GLU A 138 -109.96 -98.18 -75.23
C GLU A 138 -111.21 -98.27 -74.32
N ASN A 139 -112.19 -97.45 -74.72
CA ASN A 139 -113.54 -97.86 -75.15
C ASN A 139 -114.56 -98.51 -74.17
N CYS A 140 -115.52 -97.66 -73.80
CA CYS A 140 -116.95 -97.83 -74.12
C CYS A 140 -117.87 -98.67 -73.20
N VAL A 141 -119.14 -98.23 -73.17
CA VAL A 141 -120.37 -98.94 -72.71
C VAL A 141 -120.73 -98.90 -71.21
N MET A 142 -121.50 -97.86 -70.87
CA MET A 142 -122.71 -97.87 -69.99
C MET A 142 -122.56 -97.72 -68.45
N PRO A 143 -123.62 -97.25 -67.76
CA PRO A 143 -123.47 -96.32 -66.62
C PRO A 143 -123.84 -96.91 -65.25
N ASP A 144 -123.29 -96.32 -64.18
CA ASP A 144 -123.97 -96.03 -62.89
C ASP A 144 -123.00 -95.35 -61.88
N GLN A 145 -122.49 -94.14 -62.19
CA GLN A 145 -121.53 -93.41 -61.31
C GLN A 145 -121.76 -91.89 -61.26
N ALA A 146 -123.01 -91.43 -61.13
CA ALA A 146 -123.30 -90.01 -60.93
C ALA A 146 -122.82 -89.47 -59.56
N GLU A 147 -122.82 -90.32 -58.53
CA GLU A 147 -122.40 -89.93 -57.17
C GLU A 147 -120.87 -89.78 -57.00
N ASP A 148 -120.06 -90.26 -57.95
CA ASP A 148 -118.60 -90.16 -57.86
C ASP A 148 -118.05 -88.91 -58.59
N LEU A 149 -118.85 -88.30 -59.48
CA LEU A 149 -118.51 -87.02 -60.12
C LEU A 149 -118.54 -85.84 -59.13
N ASP A 150 -119.51 -85.77 -58.23
CA ASP A 150 -119.54 -84.71 -57.21
C ASP A 150 -118.44 -84.91 -56.15
N LYS A 151 -118.14 -86.16 -55.77
CA LYS A 151 -117.00 -86.47 -54.90
C LYS A 151 -115.67 -86.05 -55.54
N THR A 152 -115.49 -86.31 -56.84
CA THR A 152 -114.27 -85.89 -57.56
C THR A 152 -114.19 -84.37 -57.75
N ASN A 153 -115.29 -83.66 -57.99
CA ASN A 153 -115.30 -82.18 -58.02
C ASN A 153 -114.94 -81.58 -56.65
N VAL A 154 -115.52 -82.07 -55.55
CA VAL A 154 -115.16 -81.64 -54.18
C VAL A 154 -113.70 -81.95 -53.85
N LEU A 155 -113.14 -83.06 -54.36
CA LEU A 155 -111.72 -83.38 -54.24
C LEU A 155 -110.84 -82.45 -55.10
N LEU A 156 -111.29 -82.03 -56.28
CA LEU A 156 -110.58 -81.06 -57.14
C LEU A 156 -110.53 -79.67 -56.51
N ASP A 157 -111.63 -79.16 -55.95
CA ASP A 157 -111.62 -77.88 -55.24
C ASP A 157 -110.76 -77.93 -53.98
N LYS A 158 -110.79 -79.03 -53.22
CA LYS A 158 -109.83 -79.27 -52.13
C LYS A 158 -108.39 -79.31 -52.63
N ASN A 159 -108.12 -79.96 -53.77
CA ASN A 159 -106.79 -79.98 -54.39
C ASN A 159 -106.34 -78.58 -54.81
N ARG A 160 -107.24 -77.75 -55.35
CA ARG A 160 -106.99 -76.35 -55.70
C ARG A 160 -106.72 -75.50 -54.47
N GLN A 161 -107.52 -75.64 -53.40
CA GLN A 161 -107.29 -74.93 -52.14
C GLN A 161 -105.95 -75.32 -51.49
N LEU A 162 -105.60 -76.61 -51.53
CA LEU A 162 -104.28 -77.09 -51.09
C LEU A 162 -103.15 -76.52 -51.96
N ARG A 163 -103.31 -76.42 -53.28
CA ARG A 163 -102.32 -75.77 -54.16
C ARG A 163 -102.15 -74.28 -53.86
N ILE A 164 -103.24 -73.56 -53.59
CA ILE A 164 -103.19 -72.15 -53.19
C ILE A 164 -102.48 -72.00 -51.85
N SER A 165 -102.85 -72.80 -50.84
CA SER A 165 -102.18 -72.81 -49.53
C SER A 165 -100.69 -73.21 -49.63
N ILE A 166 -100.33 -74.14 -50.50
CA ILE A 166 -98.93 -74.48 -50.80
C ILE A 166 -98.20 -73.30 -51.47
N ALA A 167 -98.84 -72.57 -52.38
CA ALA A 167 -98.25 -71.39 -53.01
C ALA A 167 -98.11 -70.21 -52.05
N GLU A 168 -99.07 -70.01 -51.14
CA GLU A 168 -99.01 -69.04 -50.05
C GLU A 168 -97.87 -69.38 -49.09
N MET A 169 -97.79 -70.62 -48.60
CA MET A 169 -96.66 -71.09 -47.79
C MET A 169 -95.31 -70.98 -48.53
N GLN A 170 -95.27 -71.18 -49.86
CA GLN A 170 -94.06 -70.98 -50.65
C GLN A 170 -93.68 -69.50 -50.78
N ALA A 171 -94.65 -68.59 -50.89
CA ALA A 171 -94.41 -67.15 -50.93
C ALA A 171 -93.96 -66.62 -49.55
N GLU A 172 -94.56 -67.10 -48.45
CA GLU A 172 -94.12 -66.82 -47.09
C GLU A 172 -92.71 -67.38 -46.82
N LEU A 173 -92.41 -68.60 -47.26
CA LEU A 173 -91.06 -69.15 -47.18
C LEU A 173 -90.06 -68.34 -48.02
N GLN A 174 -90.45 -67.82 -49.18
CA GLN A 174 -89.60 -66.93 -49.98
C GLN A 174 -89.35 -65.59 -49.29
N SER A 175 -90.37 -64.97 -48.66
CA SER A 175 -90.21 -63.70 -47.95
C SER A 175 -89.39 -63.86 -46.66
N LEU A 176 -89.58 -64.97 -45.93
CA LEU A 176 -88.73 -65.32 -44.80
C LEU A 176 -87.29 -65.60 -45.25
N ASN A 177 -87.08 -66.29 -46.37
CA ASN A 177 -85.75 -66.51 -46.94
C ASN A 177 -85.08 -65.19 -47.37
N SER A 178 -85.81 -64.21 -47.93
CA SER A 178 -85.21 -62.91 -48.22
C SER A 178 -84.80 -62.16 -46.95
N VAL A 179 -85.65 -62.17 -45.91
CA VAL A 179 -85.30 -61.57 -44.60
C VAL A 179 -84.10 -62.25 -43.95
N VAL A 180 -83.95 -63.58 -44.08
CA VAL A 180 -82.75 -64.32 -43.63
C VAL A 180 -81.51 -63.89 -44.42
N VAL A 181 -81.62 -63.69 -45.74
CA VAL A 181 -80.51 -63.17 -46.56
C VAL A 181 -80.14 -61.73 -46.17
N ASP A 182 -81.11 -60.87 -45.86
CA ASP A 182 -80.86 -59.51 -45.40
C ASP A 182 -80.16 -59.47 -44.03
N PHE A 183 -80.60 -60.29 -43.06
CA PHE A 183 -79.89 -60.45 -41.79
C PHE A 183 -78.49 -61.04 -41.96
N ASP A 184 -78.30 -61.96 -42.91
CA ASP A 184 -76.99 -62.52 -43.24
C ASP A 184 -76.05 -61.46 -43.83
N ARG A 185 -76.56 -60.56 -44.69
CA ARG A 185 -75.84 -59.38 -45.23
C ARG A 185 -75.46 -58.39 -44.13
N GLU A 186 -76.40 -57.99 -43.29
CA GLU A 186 -76.12 -57.07 -42.16
C GLU A 186 -75.08 -57.66 -41.21
N ARG A 187 -75.17 -58.96 -40.91
CA ARG A 187 -74.17 -59.69 -40.11
C ARG A 187 -72.79 -59.68 -40.77
N GLU A 188 -72.69 -59.70 -42.09
CA GLU A 188 -71.42 -59.55 -42.81
C GLU A 188 -70.87 -58.12 -42.77
N GLU A 189 -71.73 -57.10 -42.87
CA GLU A 189 -71.35 -55.70 -42.70
C GLU A 189 -70.86 -55.42 -41.27
N TYR A 190 -71.55 -55.91 -40.23
CA TYR A 190 -71.06 -55.84 -38.86
C TYR A 190 -69.72 -56.56 -38.65
N LYS A 191 -69.51 -57.73 -39.29
CA LYS A 191 -68.19 -58.40 -39.28
C LYS A 191 -67.11 -57.53 -39.93
N ALA A 192 -67.40 -56.89 -41.06
CA ALA A 192 -66.47 -55.99 -41.74
C ALA A 192 -66.13 -54.75 -40.88
N HIS A 193 -67.12 -54.13 -40.24
CA HIS A 193 -66.90 -53.03 -39.30
C HIS A 193 -66.05 -53.44 -38.09
N VAL A 194 -66.29 -54.63 -37.52
CA VAL A 194 -65.47 -55.17 -36.42
C VAL A 194 -64.03 -55.44 -36.86
N VAL A 195 -63.79 -55.87 -38.10
CA VAL A 195 -62.43 -56.00 -38.66
C VAL A 195 -61.77 -54.62 -38.81
N ALA A 196 -62.45 -53.66 -39.42
CA ALA A 196 -61.93 -52.30 -39.58
C ALA A 196 -61.59 -51.62 -38.23
N LEU A 197 -62.43 -51.79 -37.21
CA LEU A 197 -62.15 -51.30 -35.86
C LEU A 197 -60.95 -51.99 -35.20
N LYS A 198 -60.78 -53.31 -35.41
CA LYS A 198 -59.57 -54.03 -34.97
C LYS A 198 -58.32 -53.49 -35.64
N ASP A 199 -58.38 -53.16 -36.93
CA ASP A 199 -57.25 -52.59 -37.66
C ASP A 199 -56.91 -51.17 -37.21
N VAL A 200 -57.92 -50.32 -36.94
CA VAL A 200 -57.71 -49.01 -36.31
C VAL A 200 -57.05 -49.17 -34.94
N ILE A 201 -57.55 -50.07 -34.08
CA ILE A 201 -56.94 -50.37 -32.77
C ILE A 201 -55.49 -50.86 -32.93
N ASN A 202 -55.21 -51.71 -33.93
CA ASN A 202 -53.86 -52.20 -34.22
C ASN A 202 -52.92 -51.07 -34.68
N VAL A 203 -53.40 -50.13 -35.50
CA VAL A 203 -52.65 -48.93 -35.90
C VAL A 203 -52.42 -48.01 -34.71
N SER A 204 -53.43 -47.73 -33.89
CA SER A 204 -53.30 -46.94 -32.67
C SER A 204 -52.29 -47.55 -31.68
N LYS A 205 -52.31 -48.88 -31.48
CA LYS A 205 -51.29 -49.58 -30.68
C LYS A 205 -49.88 -49.41 -31.25
N LYS A 206 -49.70 -49.58 -32.56
CA LYS A 206 -48.39 -49.34 -33.21
C LYS A 206 -47.93 -47.89 -33.06
N MET A 207 -48.84 -46.92 -33.18
CA MET A 207 -48.55 -45.50 -33.00
C MET A 207 -48.15 -45.17 -31.56
N LEU A 208 -48.80 -45.78 -30.56
CA LEU A 208 -48.42 -45.65 -29.16
C LEU A 208 -47.04 -46.25 -28.90
N LEU A 209 -46.76 -47.47 -29.38
CA LEU A 209 -45.44 -48.10 -29.25
C LEU A 209 -44.32 -47.26 -29.89
N ILE A 210 -44.57 -46.62 -31.04
CA ILE A 210 -43.60 -45.69 -31.67
C ILE A 210 -43.40 -44.43 -30.79
N ARG A 211 -44.47 -43.87 -30.24
CA ARG A 211 -44.35 -42.72 -29.33
C ARG A 211 -43.63 -43.08 -28.03
N GLU A 212 -43.89 -44.26 -27.48
CA GLU A 212 -43.20 -44.80 -26.30
C GLU A 212 -41.70 -45.00 -26.58
N SER A 213 -41.33 -45.55 -27.74
CA SER A 213 -39.91 -45.69 -28.10
C SER A 213 -39.22 -44.34 -28.32
N GLN A 214 -39.89 -43.37 -28.96
CA GLN A 214 -39.40 -42.00 -29.11
C GLN A 214 -39.24 -41.28 -27.76
N LEU A 215 -40.20 -41.44 -26.84
CA LEU A 215 -40.11 -40.89 -25.48
C LEU A 215 -39.00 -41.55 -24.67
N LYS A 216 -38.72 -42.85 -24.88
CA LYS A 216 -37.60 -43.55 -24.27
C LYS A 216 -36.26 -43.03 -24.79
N GLU A 217 -36.12 -42.89 -26.11
CA GLU A 217 -34.91 -42.33 -26.75
C GLU A 217 -34.64 -40.88 -26.30
N LEU A 218 -35.69 -40.04 -26.19
CA LEU A 218 -35.56 -38.68 -25.66
C LEU A 218 -35.16 -38.67 -24.18
N ARG A 219 -35.68 -39.59 -23.37
CA ARG A 219 -35.28 -39.74 -21.96
C ARG A 219 -33.80 -40.14 -21.83
N GLU A 220 -33.37 -41.15 -22.59
CA GLU A 220 -31.96 -41.60 -22.64
C GLU A 220 -31.02 -40.47 -23.10
N LYS A 221 -31.46 -39.64 -24.05
CA LYS A 221 -30.71 -38.43 -24.48
C LYS A 221 -30.62 -37.36 -23.40
N VAL A 222 -31.70 -37.10 -22.66
CA VAL A 222 -31.70 -36.14 -21.54
C VAL A 222 -30.79 -36.64 -20.41
N GLU A 223 -30.91 -37.90 -20.02
CA GLU A 223 -30.06 -38.54 -19.01
C GLU A 223 -28.57 -38.49 -19.41
N SER A 224 -28.25 -38.75 -20.68
CA SER A 224 -26.90 -38.59 -21.23
C SER A 224 -26.39 -37.14 -21.13
N ILE A 225 -27.24 -36.14 -21.37
CA ILE A 225 -26.89 -34.72 -21.24
C ILE A 225 -26.64 -34.37 -19.77
N GLU A 226 -27.51 -34.79 -18.85
CA GLU A 226 -27.39 -34.55 -17.40
C GLU A 226 -26.10 -35.14 -16.81
N VAL A 227 -25.75 -36.38 -17.19
CA VAL A 227 -24.47 -37.01 -16.82
C VAL A 227 -23.28 -36.24 -17.43
N SER A 228 -23.39 -35.78 -18.68
CA SER A 228 -22.32 -35.00 -19.31
C SER A 228 -22.14 -33.60 -18.70
N LEU A 229 -23.21 -32.98 -18.18
CA LEU A 229 -23.19 -31.66 -17.54
C LEU A 229 -22.61 -31.77 -16.13
N SER A 230 -23.13 -32.67 -15.29
CA SER A 230 -22.60 -32.92 -13.95
C SER A 230 -21.12 -33.33 -13.97
N GLY A 231 -20.69 -34.13 -14.95
CA GLY A 231 -19.28 -34.45 -15.17
C GLY A 231 -18.41 -33.23 -15.53
N LYS A 232 -18.94 -32.28 -16.33
CA LYS A 232 -18.25 -31.03 -16.66
C LYS A 232 -18.18 -30.09 -15.46
N GLU A 233 -19.28 -29.94 -14.73
CA GLU A 233 -19.35 -29.10 -13.52
C GLU A 233 -18.38 -29.61 -12.44
N MET A 234 -18.33 -30.93 -12.20
CA MET A 234 -17.37 -31.52 -11.27
C MET A 234 -15.91 -31.31 -11.74
N ASN A 235 -15.63 -31.44 -13.04
CA ASN A 235 -14.30 -31.19 -13.59
C ASN A 235 -13.89 -29.72 -13.42
N ILE A 236 -14.75 -28.77 -13.79
CA ILE A 236 -14.51 -27.33 -13.62
C ILE A 236 -14.25 -26.99 -12.15
N LEU A 237 -15.10 -27.47 -11.22
CA LEU A 237 -14.91 -27.23 -9.78
C LEU A 237 -13.58 -27.83 -9.27
N SER A 238 -13.18 -29.01 -9.75
CA SER A 238 -11.90 -29.62 -9.40
C SER A 238 -10.70 -28.85 -9.97
N GLN A 239 -10.85 -28.27 -11.16
CA GLN A 239 -9.83 -27.46 -11.83
C GLN A 239 -9.67 -26.09 -11.16
N ASP A 240 -10.77 -25.43 -10.79
CA ASP A 240 -10.77 -24.17 -10.03
C ASP A 240 -10.12 -24.37 -8.66
N LEU A 241 -10.47 -25.46 -7.95
CA LEU A 241 -9.85 -25.82 -6.68
C LEU A 241 -8.34 -26.05 -6.83
N ARG A 242 -7.90 -26.74 -7.89
CA ARG A 242 -6.48 -26.94 -8.21
C ARG A 242 -5.77 -25.62 -8.52
N MET A 243 -6.37 -24.74 -9.32
CA MET A 243 -5.79 -23.42 -9.63
C MET A 243 -5.66 -22.56 -8.37
N GLU A 244 -6.62 -22.63 -7.45
CA GLU A 244 -6.53 -21.95 -6.15
C GLU A 244 -5.41 -22.53 -5.27
N TYR A 245 -5.22 -23.85 -5.22
CA TYR A 245 -4.06 -24.44 -4.54
C TYR A 245 -2.73 -24.02 -5.18
N GLU A 246 -2.62 -24.00 -6.51
CA GLU A 246 -1.42 -23.53 -7.22
C GLU A 246 -1.16 -22.03 -6.93
N ARG A 247 -2.21 -21.20 -6.87
CA ARG A 247 -2.13 -19.78 -6.48
C ARG A 247 -1.70 -19.60 -5.02
N GLN A 248 -2.24 -20.40 -4.10
CA GLN A 248 -1.85 -20.38 -2.68
C GLN A 248 -0.40 -20.80 -2.50
N LEU A 249 0.05 -21.88 -3.17
CA LEU A 249 1.45 -22.30 -3.16
C LEU A 249 2.38 -21.22 -3.72
N GLN A 250 1.99 -20.53 -4.79
CA GLN A 250 2.78 -19.41 -5.30
C GLN A 250 2.80 -18.22 -4.34
N SER A 251 1.68 -17.89 -3.68
CA SER A 251 1.63 -16.87 -2.63
C SER A 251 2.57 -17.21 -1.47
N ILE A 252 2.59 -18.47 -1.01
CA ILE A 252 3.49 -18.95 0.05
C ILE A 252 4.96 -18.86 -0.38
N ARG A 253 5.30 -19.23 -1.62
CA ARG A 253 6.67 -19.06 -2.16
C ARG A 253 7.08 -17.59 -2.21
N ASN A 254 6.21 -16.72 -2.71
CA ASN A 254 6.47 -15.28 -2.80
C ASN A 254 6.66 -14.68 -1.38
N LEU A 255 5.81 -15.04 -0.42
CA LEU A 255 5.96 -14.63 0.98
C LEU A 255 7.27 -15.12 1.58
N ARG A 256 7.67 -16.38 1.33
CA ARG A 256 8.95 -16.92 1.79
C ARG A 256 10.13 -16.11 1.25
N VAL A 257 10.13 -15.79 -0.05
CA VAL A 257 11.16 -14.93 -0.66
C VAL A 257 11.17 -13.54 -0.02
N LEU A 258 10.01 -12.88 0.14
CA LEU A 258 9.94 -11.56 0.78
C LEU A 258 10.40 -11.55 2.25
N TYR A 259 10.13 -12.62 3.01
CA TYR A 259 10.65 -12.77 4.38
C TYR A 259 12.16 -13.05 4.39
N GLU A 260 12.67 -13.82 3.43
CA GLU A 260 14.10 -14.12 3.28
C GLU A 260 14.89 -12.88 2.83
N GLU A 261 14.40 -12.14 1.84
CA GLU A 261 14.93 -10.84 1.41
C GLU A 261 14.93 -9.83 2.57
N ARG A 262 13.82 -9.72 3.31
CA ARG A 262 13.75 -8.86 4.50
C ARG A 262 14.76 -9.28 5.57
N GLN A 263 14.90 -10.57 5.83
CA GLN A 263 15.89 -11.07 6.80
C GLN A 263 17.32 -10.78 6.33
N GLN A 264 17.60 -10.86 5.03
CA GLN A 264 18.90 -10.52 4.46
C GLN A 264 19.19 -9.01 4.55
N THR A 265 18.21 -8.13 4.26
CA THR A 265 18.36 -6.68 4.42
C THR A 265 18.51 -6.28 5.88
N ASP A 266 17.66 -6.76 6.79
CA ASP A 266 17.77 -6.52 8.24
C ASP A 266 19.16 -6.94 8.77
N GLN A 267 19.72 -8.06 8.26
CA GLN A 267 21.09 -8.47 8.60
C GLN A 267 22.17 -7.61 7.95
N ALA A 268 21.98 -7.13 6.73
CA ALA A 268 22.92 -6.24 6.04
C ALA A 268 23.02 -4.89 6.76
N GLU A 269 21.88 -4.25 7.03
CA GLU A 269 21.77 -3.03 7.82
C GLU A 269 22.42 -3.20 9.21
N LYS A 270 22.18 -4.33 9.89
CA LYS A 270 22.82 -4.61 11.18
C LYS A 270 24.35 -4.76 11.08
N ARG A 271 24.89 -5.28 9.97
CA ARG A 271 26.34 -5.34 9.73
C ARG A 271 26.91 -3.95 9.45
N GLU A 272 26.19 -3.13 8.68
CA GLU A 272 26.59 -1.76 8.35
C GLU A 272 26.57 -0.86 9.59
N LEU A 273 25.48 -0.87 10.36
CA LEU A 273 25.38 -0.17 11.66
C LEU A 273 26.46 -0.61 12.64
N LYS A 274 26.85 -1.90 12.63
CA LYS A 274 27.98 -2.38 13.44
C LYS A 274 29.31 -1.83 12.92
N LYS A 275 29.53 -1.81 11.61
CA LYS A 275 30.74 -1.24 10.99
C LYS A 275 30.89 0.24 11.33
N THR A 276 29.83 1.05 11.16
CA THR A 276 29.86 2.47 11.50
C THR A 276 30.05 2.72 13.01
N LEU A 277 29.48 1.85 13.85
CA LEU A 277 29.69 1.88 15.31
C LEU A 277 31.12 1.50 15.70
N ASP A 278 31.77 0.58 15.00
CA ASP A 278 33.18 0.21 15.23
C ASP A 278 34.15 1.25 14.60
N GLU A 279 33.74 1.97 13.56
CA GLU A 279 34.48 3.12 12.98
C GLU A 279 34.43 4.34 13.90
N THR A 280 33.25 4.77 14.32
CA THR A 280 33.07 5.89 15.28
C THR A 280 33.72 5.62 16.65
N LYS A 281 33.78 4.35 17.10
CA LYS A 281 34.57 3.98 18.29
C LYS A 281 36.06 4.23 18.07
N LYS A 282 36.63 3.86 16.92
CA LYS A 282 38.05 4.10 16.62
C LYS A 282 38.36 5.59 16.52
N GLU A 283 37.46 6.38 15.96
CA GLU A 283 37.56 7.85 15.94
C GLU A 283 37.54 8.43 17.36
N LEU A 284 36.64 7.94 18.22
CA LEU A 284 36.59 8.33 19.64
C LEU A 284 37.85 7.91 20.40
N GLU A 285 38.36 6.69 20.19
CA GLU A 285 39.62 6.21 20.78
C GLU A 285 40.82 7.05 20.31
N ALA A 286 40.86 7.44 19.03
CA ALA A 286 41.88 8.33 18.49
C ALA A 286 41.81 9.75 19.08
N GLN A 287 40.61 10.33 19.22
CA GLN A 287 40.43 11.61 19.90
C GLN A 287 40.80 11.52 21.38
N GLN A 288 40.47 10.42 22.07
CA GLN A 288 40.89 10.19 23.46
C GLN A 288 42.41 10.03 23.62
N ALA A 289 43.11 9.47 22.62
CA ALA A 289 44.56 9.45 22.60
C ALA A 289 45.15 10.85 22.38
N GLN A 290 44.59 11.61 21.43
CA GLN A 290 45.02 12.98 21.14
C GLN A 290 44.78 13.95 22.32
N THR A 291 43.66 13.81 23.04
CA THR A 291 43.41 14.62 24.24
C THR A 291 44.39 14.28 25.36
N LYS A 292 44.76 13.00 25.54
CA LYS A 292 45.79 12.62 26.51
C LYS A 292 47.17 13.17 26.14
N GLU A 293 47.57 13.09 24.86
CA GLU A 293 48.81 13.69 24.39
C GLU A 293 48.83 15.21 24.61
N ALA A 294 47.68 15.88 24.42
CA ALA A 294 47.53 17.30 24.71
C ALA A 294 47.57 17.61 26.22
N GLU A 295 46.96 16.78 27.08
CA GLU A 295 47.01 16.87 28.54
C GLU A 295 48.45 16.68 29.06
N GLU A 296 49.16 15.67 28.56
CA GLU A 296 50.58 15.42 28.86
C GLU A 296 51.44 16.63 28.45
N ARG A 297 51.23 17.17 27.24
CA ARG A 297 51.94 18.36 26.75
C ARG A 297 51.60 19.64 27.55
N ILE A 298 50.37 19.77 28.05
CA ILE A 298 50.00 20.87 28.97
C ILE A 298 50.75 20.70 30.29
N SER A 299 50.80 19.49 30.87
CA SER A 299 51.56 19.20 32.09
C SER A 299 53.05 19.52 31.94
N GLU A 300 53.68 19.14 30.81
CA GLU A 300 55.07 19.49 30.51
C GLU A 300 55.28 21.02 30.45
N LEU A 301 54.34 21.74 29.82
CA LEU A 301 54.41 23.20 29.72
C LEU A 301 54.16 23.88 31.08
N GLU A 302 53.30 23.33 31.92
CA GLU A 302 53.07 23.79 33.30
C GLU A 302 54.32 23.61 34.17
N ASP A 303 54.98 22.45 34.10
CA ASP A 303 56.26 22.19 34.77
C ASP A 303 57.36 23.15 34.30
N ILE A 304 57.50 23.35 32.99
CA ILE A 304 58.46 24.32 32.43
C ILE A 304 58.14 25.74 32.90
N ASN A 305 56.85 26.11 32.95
CA ASN A 305 56.42 27.43 33.40
C ASN A 305 56.72 27.63 34.89
N SER A 306 56.46 26.62 35.74
CA SER A 306 56.85 26.64 37.17
C SER A 306 58.36 26.83 37.34
N GLN A 307 59.19 26.08 36.60
CA GLN A 307 60.64 26.26 36.59
C GLN A 307 61.06 27.67 36.14
N LYS A 308 60.33 28.28 35.20
CA LYS A 308 60.57 29.67 34.76
C LYS A 308 60.16 30.69 35.82
N TYR A 309 59.05 30.49 36.53
CA TYR A 309 58.69 31.31 37.69
C TYR A 309 59.73 31.23 38.80
N ASP A 310 60.24 30.03 39.12
CA ASP A 310 61.31 29.86 40.11
C ASP A 310 62.62 30.54 39.67
N GLN A 311 62.97 30.45 38.38
CA GLN A 311 64.13 31.17 37.80
C GLN A 311 63.95 32.69 37.88
N ILE A 312 62.77 33.22 37.53
CA ILE A 312 62.46 34.65 37.65
C ILE A 312 62.60 35.10 39.10
N LYS A 313 61.97 34.38 40.04
CA LYS A 313 62.02 34.70 41.47
C LYS A 313 63.44 34.64 42.06
N ALA A 314 64.28 33.71 41.60
CA ALA A 314 65.69 33.66 41.97
C ALA A 314 66.48 34.85 41.41
N LEU A 315 66.23 35.24 40.16
CA LEU A 315 66.83 36.42 39.54
C LEU A 315 66.37 37.72 40.21
N GLU A 316 65.08 37.84 40.56
CA GLU A 316 64.52 38.95 41.34
C GLU A 316 65.19 39.07 42.72
N SER A 317 65.43 37.94 43.41
CA SER A 317 66.15 37.94 44.68
C SER A 317 67.61 38.39 44.52
N ASN A 318 68.30 37.95 43.45
CA ASN A 318 69.68 38.39 43.15
C ASN A 318 69.74 39.86 42.74
N LEU A 319 68.72 40.36 42.03
CA LEU A 319 68.57 41.77 41.67
C LEU A 319 68.25 42.60 42.93
N GLY A 320 67.46 42.07 43.87
CA GLY A 320 67.25 42.65 45.20
C GLY A 320 68.54 42.76 46.02
N LEU A 321 69.41 41.74 45.99
CA LEU A 321 70.72 41.77 46.64
C LEU A 321 71.65 42.82 46.00
N THR A 322 71.84 42.77 44.68
CA THR A 322 72.72 43.71 43.97
C THR A 322 72.21 45.16 43.98
N THR A 323 70.90 45.39 44.07
CA THR A 323 70.34 46.74 44.30
C THR A 323 70.53 47.21 45.74
N ALA A 324 70.50 46.30 46.73
CA ALA A 324 70.87 46.63 48.11
C ALA A 324 72.36 46.98 48.24
N GLU A 325 73.25 46.21 47.59
CA GLU A 325 74.68 46.52 47.46
C GLU A 325 74.89 47.87 46.76
N SER A 326 74.20 48.13 45.65
CA SER A 326 74.27 49.41 44.94
C SER A 326 73.82 50.59 45.81
N ARG A 327 72.74 50.43 46.60
CA ARG A 327 72.28 51.41 47.58
C ARG A 327 73.31 51.60 48.71
N GLN A 328 73.99 50.53 49.14
CA GLN A 328 75.09 50.63 50.11
C GLN A 328 76.27 51.43 49.53
N TYR A 329 76.76 51.09 48.34
CA TYR A 329 77.82 51.84 47.67
C TYR A 329 77.42 53.30 47.41
N GLN A 330 76.15 53.59 47.11
CA GLN A 330 75.65 54.95 46.94
C GLN A 330 75.61 55.73 48.27
N ALA A 331 75.26 55.08 49.37
CA ALA A 331 75.35 55.67 50.71
C ALA A 331 76.81 55.92 51.13
N GLU A 332 77.72 54.98 50.84
CA GLU A 332 79.16 55.15 51.02
C GLU A 332 79.71 56.31 50.19
N LEU A 333 79.31 56.41 48.91
CA LEU A 333 79.66 57.52 48.02
C LEU A 333 79.10 58.85 48.53
N THR A 334 77.92 58.86 49.17
CA THR A 334 77.35 60.07 49.78
C THR A 334 78.16 60.50 51.00
N VAL A 335 78.59 59.58 51.86
CA VAL A 335 79.52 59.87 52.97
C VAL A 335 80.88 60.36 52.45
N ILE A 336 81.41 59.76 51.39
CA ILE A 336 82.66 60.19 50.74
C ILE A 336 82.50 61.60 50.14
N ASN A 337 81.40 61.89 49.45
CA ASN A 337 81.12 63.22 48.92
C ASN A 337 80.89 64.25 50.03
N GLN A 338 80.32 63.85 51.17
CA GLN A 338 80.21 64.71 52.35
C GLN A 338 81.59 65.00 52.94
N LEU A 339 82.44 63.98 53.14
CA LEU A 339 83.84 64.15 53.58
C LEU A 339 84.62 65.07 52.64
N PHE A 340 84.55 64.86 51.32
CA PHE A 340 85.19 65.75 50.35
C PHE A 340 84.61 67.17 50.40
N SER A 341 83.29 67.32 50.61
CA SER A 341 82.66 68.63 50.76
C SER A 341 83.12 69.33 52.02
N GLU A 342 83.21 68.63 53.16
CA GLU A 342 83.68 69.19 54.44
C GLU A 342 85.17 69.56 54.38
N ILE A 343 86.01 68.72 53.75
CA ILE A 343 87.42 69.06 53.50
C ILE A 343 87.50 70.31 52.60
N LEU A 344 86.80 70.33 51.47
CA LEU A 344 86.84 71.45 50.51
C LEU A 344 86.20 72.74 51.05
N LEU A 345 85.15 72.64 51.89
CA LEU A 345 84.53 73.80 52.55
C LEU A 345 85.38 74.28 53.73
N GLY A 346 85.96 73.38 54.52
CA GLY A 346 86.93 73.68 55.57
C GLY A 346 88.15 74.45 55.04
N PHE A 347 88.61 74.13 53.83
CA PHE A 347 89.65 74.91 53.12
C PHE A 347 89.19 76.29 52.62
N ASN A 348 87.89 76.61 52.62
CA ASN A 348 87.35 77.90 52.16
C ASN A 348 86.80 78.78 53.30
N SER A 349 86.41 78.20 54.44
CA SER A 349 86.17 78.92 55.69
C SER A 349 87.50 79.30 56.36
N SER A 350 87.54 80.45 57.05
CA SER A 350 88.77 81.03 57.61
C SER A 350 89.31 80.34 58.88
N GLN A 351 89.02 79.05 59.09
CA GLN A 351 89.62 78.21 60.12
C GLN A 351 90.62 77.28 59.43
N GLU A 352 91.91 77.55 59.64
CA GLU A 352 92.96 76.60 59.24
C GLU A 352 92.80 75.31 60.05
N ILE A 353 92.39 74.22 59.39
CA ILE A 353 92.43 72.88 59.98
C ILE A 353 93.87 72.64 60.44
N ASN A 354 94.08 72.54 61.76
CA ASN A 354 95.40 72.39 62.36
C ASN A 354 96.03 71.04 61.94
N LEU A 355 96.77 71.08 60.82
CA LEU A 355 97.41 69.93 60.20
C LEU A 355 98.26 69.12 61.20
N ASP A 356 98.94 69.76 62.13
CA ASP A 356 99.77 69.07 63.14
C ASP A 356 98.92 68.26 64.15
N ILE A 357 97.72 68.73 64.51
CA ILE A 357 96.81 68.01 65.42
C ILE A 357 96.14 66.86 64.67
N LEU A 358 95.69 67.09 63.44
CA LEU A 358 95.12 66.04 62.59
C LEU A 358 96.16 64.95 62.27
N THR A 359 97.41 65.33 61.97
CA THR A 359 98.53 64.39 61.73
C THR A 359 98.79 63.55 62.97
N LYS A 360 98.80 64.16 64.17
CA LYS A 360 98.94 63.42 65.42
C LYS A 360 97.78 62.45 65.68
N HIS A 361 96.53 62.87 65.47
CA HIS A 361 95.37 61.98 65.61
C HIS A 361 95.38 60.84 64.57
N LEU A 362 95.91 61.08 63.37
CA LEU A 362 96.13 60.05 62.34
C LEU A 362 97.28 59.09 62.72
N GLU A 363 98.35 59.57 63.34
CA GLU A 363 99.44 58.73 63.88
C GLU A 363 98.98 57.87 65.05
N ASP A 364 98.31 58.45 66.05
CA ASP A 364 97.78 57.75 67.22
C ASP A 364 96.77 56.66 66.83
N ASN A 365 95.99 56.87 65.75
CA ASN A 365 95.04 55.90 65.20
C ASN A 365 95.58 55.08 64.01
N HIS A 366 96.86 55.22 63.64
CA HIS A 366 97.42 54.60 62.43
C HIS A 366 97.27 53.07 62.43
N ALA A 367 97.48 52.42 63.58
CA ALA A 367 97.30 50.97 63.72
C ALA A 367 95.83 50.53 63.57
N LEU A 368 94.86 51.37 63.97
CA LEU A 368 93.43 51.11 63.80
C LEU A 368 93.03 51.27 62.33
N LEU A 369 93.44 52.38 61.70
CA LEU A 369 93.21 52.64 60.28
C LEU A 369 93.83 51.54 59.40
N GLN A 370 95.06 51.10 59.69
CA GLN A 370 95.73 50.04 58.95
C GLN A 370 95.03 48.67 59.12
N ASN A 371 94.45 48.37 60.29
CA ASN A 371 93.62 47.18 60.47
C ASN A 371 92.25 47.28 59.77
N ILE A 372 91.66 48.47 59.67
CA ILE A 372 90.40 48.71 58.95
C ILE A 372 90.62 48.66 57.42
N VAL A 373 91.81 49.01 56.93
CA VAL A 373 92.21 48.87 55.52
C VAL A 373 92.57 47.43 55.16
N ASN A 374 93.18 46.68 56.09
CA ASN A 374 93.60 45.29 55.86
C ASN A 374 92.46 44.26 55.99
N ASN A 375 91.45 44.55 56.81
CA ASN A 375 90.17 43.84 56.75
C ASN A 375 89.34 44.42 55.60
N GLU A 376 88.57 43.61 54.87
CA GLU A 376 87.84 44.01 53.65
C GLU A 376 86.61 44.93 53.92
N SER A 377 86.62 45.66 55.05
CA SER A 377 85.57 46.56 55.53
C SER A 377 85.81 48.02 55.11
N SER A 378 86.07 48.24 53.82
CA SER A 378 86.31 49.58 53.25
C SER A 378 85.15 50.56 53.49
N SER A 379 83.93 50.07 53.75
CA SER A 379 82.74 50.84 54.13
C SER A 379 82.86 51.60 55.46
N ALA A 380 83.72 51.15 56.38
CA ALA A 380 83.93 51.80 57.67
C ALA A 380 84.93 52.96 57.59
N LEU A 381 85.86 52.92 56.63
CA LEU A 381 86.96 53.88 56.53
C LEU A 381 86.49 55.33 56.30
N PRO A 382 85.58 55.65 55.36
CA PRO A 382 85.09 57.03 55.20
C PRO A 382 84.37 57.57 56.44
N LYS A 383 83.65 56.71 57.18
CA LYS A 383 82.94 57.11 58.41
C LYS A 383 83.90 57.39 59.56
N VAL A 384 84.93 56.56 59.74
CA VAL A 384 85.97 56.79 60.76
C VAL A 384 86.81 58.02 60.43
N LEU A 385 87.09 58.27 59.15
CA LEU A 385 87.76 59.50 58.72
C LEU A 385 86.86 60.74 58.93
N LEU A 386 85.56 60.66 58.64
CA LEU A 386 84.60 61.73 58.92
C LEU A 386 84.47 62.01 60.42
N ASP A 387 84.44 60.97 61.26
CA ASP A 387 84.36 61.10 62.73
C ASP A 387 85.67 61.65 63.33
N LEU A 388 86.84 61.29 62.78
CA LEU A 388 88.13 61.90 63.15
C LEU A 388 88.21 63.38 62.74
N VAL A 389 87.74 63.72 61.52
CA VAL A 389 87.63 65.12 61.07
C VAL A 389 86.64 65.88 61.95
N TYR A 390 85.49 65.28 62.28
CA TYR A 390 84.49 65.87 63.16
C TYR A 390 85.02 66.06 64.58
N GLN A 391 85.82 65.13 65.13
CA GLN A 391 86.47 65.30 66.44
C GLN A 391 87.48 66.46 66.44
N VAL A 392 88.20 66.69 65.34
CA VAL A 392 89.08 67.87 65.17
C VAL A 392 88.27 69.17 65.09
N HIS A 393 87.06 69.17 64.51
CA HIS A 393 86.15 70.32 64.53
C HIS A 393 85.45 70.50 65.90
N SER A 394 85.15 69.41 66.60
CA SER A 394 84.34 69.39 67.83
C SER A 394 85.11 69.83 69.09
N GLU A 395 86.45 69.75 69.09
CA GLU A 395 87.28 70.36 70.13
C GLU A 395 87.16 71.91 70.18
N GLU A 396 86.74 72.58 69.09
CA GLU A 396 86.53 74.04 69.08
C GLU A 396 85.10 74.49 69.45
N GLU A 397 84.08 73.62 69.36
CA GLU A 397 82.67 74.01 69.56
C GLU A 397 82.04 73.51 70.87
N LYS A 398 82.50 74.06 72.00
CA LYS A 398 81.75 74.08 73.26
C LYS A 398 81.04 75.41 73.48
N ASN A 399 79.96 75.69 72.74
CA ASN A 399 78.90 76.64 73.15
C ASN A 399 77.65 76.60 72.25
N GLY A 400 76.48 76.29 72.82
CA GLY A 400 75.17 76.39 72.15
C GLY A 400 74.42 75.06 72.10
N ALA A 401 73.16 75.04 72.55
CA ALA A 401 72.38 73.80 72.71
C ALA A 401 70.87 74.02 72.45
N ILE A 402 70.12 72.91 72.26
CA ILE A 402 68.64 72.80 72.30
C ILE A 402 67.96 73.37 71.03
N ARG A 403 67.04 72.73 70.28
CA ARG A 403 66.32 71.42 70.27
C ARG A 403 66.10 71.02 68.76
N ASP A 404 65.35 70.02 68.29
CA ASP A 404 64.25 69.19 68.82
C ASP A 404 64.20 67.79 68.15
N GLU A 405 63.29 66.91 68.56
CA GLU A 405 63.19 65.51 68.06
C GLU A 405 62.21 65.26 66.88
N ALA A 406 62.56 64.23 66.10
CA ALA A 406 61.69 63.19 65.50
C ALA A 406 60.48 63.53 64.59
N ARG A 407 60.49 62.95 63.37
CA ARG A 407 59.40 62.05 62.94
C ARG A 407 59.83 60.99 61.90
N LEU A 408 59.17 59.83 62.00
CA LEU A 408 59.43 58.61 61.24
C LEU A 408 58.71 58.62 59.87
N GLY A 409 59.32 57.98 58.87
CA GLY A 409 59.02 58.19 57.44
C GLY A 409 57.78 57.54 56.83
N THR A 410 57.68 57.71 55.50
CA THR A 410 56.95 56.81 54.59
C THR A 410 57.61 56.82 53.21
N ILE A 411 57.39 55.74 52.46
CA ILE A 411 57.87 55.47 51.10
C ILE A 411 57.01 56.21 50.06
N ILE A 412 57.60 56.62 48.93
CA ILE A 412 57.14 56.35 47.54
C ILE A 412 58.15 56.98 46.56
N GLU A 413 58.61 56.18 45.59
CA GLU A 413 59.32 56.62 44.40
C GLU A 413 58.29 57.05 43.35
N GLU A 414 58.39 58.25 42.79
CA GLU A 414 57.90 58.67 41.45
C GLU A 414 58.36 60.15 41.29
N ALA A 415 59.20 60.50 40.33
CA ALA A 415 59.03 60.50 38.87
C ALA A 415 58.28 61.75 38.35
N ASP A 416 58.85 62.27 37.27
CA ASP A 416 58.48 63.40 36.44
C ASP A 416 58.36 64.84 36.97
N SER A 417 59.20 65.64 36.33
CA SER A 417 59.34 67.08 36.42
C SER A 417 58.17 67.84 35.77
N GLN A 418 57.87 68.99 36.38
CA GLN A 418 57.50 70.26 35.74
C GLN A 418 56.07 70.47 35.24
N ALA A 419 55.51 71.59 35.72
CA ALA A 419 54.23 72.16 35.35
C ALA A 419 54.38 73.39 34.46
N ALA A 420 53.37 73.60 33.59
CA ALA A 420 52.87 74.90 33.11
C ALA A 420 53.81 75.77 32.22
N PRO A 421 53.31 76.82 31.50
CA PRO A 421 51.94 77.37 31.48
C PRO A 421 51.32 77.60 30.08
N ASP A 422 50.10 78.15 30.05
CA ASP A 422 49.36 78.60 28.87
C ASP A 422 50.02 79.77 28.10
N GLN A 423 49.88 79.83 26.77
CA GLN A 423 49.16 80.94 26.07
C GLN A 423 49.21 80.93 24.51
N ILE A 424 48.07 81.32 23.92
CA ILE A 424 47.88 82.01 22.61
C ILE A 424 47.92 81.15 21.31
N ASN A 425 47.02 81.55 20.39
CA ASN A 425 46.57 80.81 19.20
C ASN A 425 47.47 80.97 17.94
N SER A 426 47.10 80.22 16.89
CA SER A 426 47.45 80.44 15.46
C SER A 426 48.76 79.83 14.92
N ALA A 427 49.38 78.86 15.60
CA ALA A 427 50.43 78.01 15.01
C ALA A 427 50.14 76.50 15.10
N ALA A 428 49.52 76.04 16.19
CA ALA A 428 49.28 74.62 16.44
C ALA A 428 48.39 73.93 15.39
N GLU A 429 47.33 74.60 14.91
CA GLU A 429 46.38 74.03 13.94
C GLU A 429 47.03 73.74 12.57
N ILE A 430 48.01 74.55 12.15
CA ILE A 430 48.82 74.29 10.96
C ILE A 430 49.73 73.08 11.18
N VAL A 431 50.25 72.90 12.40
CA VAL A 431 51.09 71.75 12.78
C VAL A 431 50.28 70.46 12.86
N GLU A 432 49.02 70.49 13.31
CA GLU A 432 48.12 69.31 13.30
C GLU A 432 47.60 68.92 11.92
N LEU A 433 47.51 69.87 10.98
CA LEU A 433 47.22 69.60 9.57
C LEU A 433 48.47 69.20 8.77
N LEU A 434 49.68 69.51 9.26
CA LEU A 434 50.94 69.15 8.59
C LEU A 434 51.06 67.65 8.29
N PRO A 435 50.71 66.71 9.19
CA PRO A 435 50.68 65.28 8.89
C PRO A 435 49.70 64.88 7.78
N LYS A 436 48.58 65.60 7.61
CA LYS A 436 47.60 65.35 6.55
C LYS A 436 48.13 65.88 5.20
N VAL A 437 48.69 67.09 5.21
CA VAL A 437 49.35 67.68 4.02
C VAL A 437 50.55 66.85 3.60
N TRP A 438 51.39 66.38 4.53
CA TRP A 438 52.49 65.44 4.27
C TRP A 438 52.00 64.10 3.75
N ARG A 439 50.88 63.56 4.24
CA ARG A 439 50.29 62.32 3.72
C ARG A 439 49.86 62.47 2.26
N VAL A 440 49.13 63.55 1.93
CA VAL A 440 48.74 63.88 0.56
C VAL A 440 49.96 64.12 -0.34
N LEU A 441 51.00 64.80 0.16
CA LEU A 441 52.26 64.98 -0.57
C LEU A 441 52.98 63.64 -0.82
N ILE A 442 53.06 62.76 0.16
CA ILE A 442 53.64 61.42 0.02
C ILE A 442 52.83 60.57 -0.97
N GLU A 443 51.50 60.67 -0.94
CA GLU A 443 50.61 59.96 -1.85
C GLU A 443 50.80 60.45 -3.29
N LEU A 444 50.79 61.77 -3.53
CA LEU A 444 51.09 62.39 -4.83
C LEU A 444 52.53 62.15 -5.33
N LEU A 445 53.50 61.97 -4.42
CA LEU A 445 54.87 61.60 -4.76
C LEU A 445 55.01 60.09 -5.04
N SER A 446 54.19 59.25 -4.41
CA SER A 446 54.18 57.80 -4.65
C SER A 446 53.62 57.44 -6.03
N HIS A 447 52.61 58.19 -6.50
CA HIS A 447 52.08 58.08 -7.86
C HIS A 447 53.01 58.65 -8.95
N HIS A 448 54.10 59.34 -8.59
CA HIS A 448 55.09 59.86 -9.54
C HIS A 448 56.23 58.90 -9.89
N LYS A 449 56.26 57.68 -9.33
CA LYS A 449 57.20 56.65 -9.75
C LYS A 449 56.77 56.02 -11.08
N VAL A 450 57.20 56.66 -12.18
CA VAL A 450 57.23 56.06 -13.52
C VAL A 450 57.97 54.70 -13.44
N PRO A 451 57.47 53.63 -14.10
CA PRO A 451 58.14 52.33 -14.09
C PRO A 451 59.54 52.42 -14.71
N PRO A 452 60.58 51.85 -14.09
CA PRO A 452 61.89 51.73 -14.72
C PRO A 452 61.82 50.65 -15.81
N ASN A 453 61.52 51.07 -17.04
CA ASN A 453 61.79 50.26 -18.22
C ASN A 453 63.31 50.03 -18.33
N ILE A 454 63.68 48.75 -18.40
CA ILE A 454 64.69 48.18 -19.31
C ILE A 454 65.84 49.15 -19.67
N ILE A 455 66.93 49.07 -18.90
CA ILE A 455 68.25 49.56 -19.32
C ILE A 455 69.29 48.49 -18.94
N ASP A 456 69.95 47.98 -19.97
CA ASP A 456 71.28 47.36 -20.05
C ASP A 456 71.56 46.07 -19.26
N GLU A 457 71.42 44.94 -19.98
CA GLU A 457 72.48 43.91 -19.99
C GLU A 457 73.81 44.53 -20.51
N GLU A 458 74.93 43.85 -20.25
CA GLU A 458 76.31 44.30 -20.56
C GLU A 458 76.92 45.40 -19.67
N SER A 459 77.30 45.02 -18.44
CA SER A 459 78.72 45.17 -18.07
C SER A 459 79.13 44.20 -16.96
N THR A 460 80.12 43.37 -17.26
CA THR A 460 80.90 42.65 -16.25
C THR A 460 81.77 43.65 -15.49
N ASP A 461 81.48 43.89 -14.21
CA ASP A 461 82.55 44.09 -13.23
C ASP A 461 82.08 43.82 -11.79
N ASP A 462 82.98 43.18 -11.05
CA ASP A 462 82.81 42.55 -9.75
C ASP A 462 82.11 43.35 -8.64
N SER A 463 81.20 42.65 -7.94
CA SER A 463 80.89 42.83 -6.51
C SER A 463 80.91 44.28 -5.96
N PRO A 464 79.77 45.02 -5.99
CA PRO A 464 79.70 46.46 -5.70
C PRO A 464 79.98 46.86 -4.23
N CYS A 465 80.55 45.97 -3.43
CA CYS A 465 80.98 46.19 -2.05
C CYS A 465 82.51 46.35 -1.92
N TYR A 466 83.28 46.03 -2.96
CA TYR A 466 84.74 46.07 -2.93
C TYR A 466 85.30 47.15 -3.84
N LYS A 467 86.44 47.73 -3.45
CA LYS A 467 87.18 48.74 -4.20
C LYS A 467 88.64 48.34 -4.28
N THR A 468 89.17 48.28 -5.50
CA THR A 468 90.56 47.88 -5.76
C THR A 468 91.51 49.00 -5.34
N VAL A 469 92.34 48.74 -4.33
CA VAL A 469 93.36 49.68 -3.83
C VAL A 469 94.74 49.09 -4.10
N GLN A 470 95.62 49.83 -4.78
CA GLN A 470 96.99 49.38 -5.01
C GLN A 470 97.81 49.50 -3.72
N THR A 471 98.35 48.37 -3.28
CA THR A 471 99.33 48.27 -2.19
C THR A 471 100.72 48.05 -2.80
N PRO A 472 101.83 48.24 -2.04
CA PRO A 472 103.19 47.99 -2.54
C PRO A 472 103.49 46.55 -2.99
N LYS A 473 102.56 45.61 -2.84
CA LYS A 473 102.65 44.22 -3.33
C LYS A 473 101.62 43.87 -4.41
N GLY A 474 100.85 44.84 -4.90
CA GLY A 474 99.84 44.66 -5.95
C GLY A 474 98.46 45.24 -5.60
N PRO A 475 97.51 45.21 -6.57
CA PRO A 475 96.12 45.57 -6.32
C PRO A 475 95.47 44.61 -5.31
N SER A 476 94.90 45.17 -4.24
CA SER A 476 94.15 44.44 -3.22
C SER A 476 92.70 44.91 -3.22
N LEU A 477 91.76 43.97 -3.21
CA LEU A 477 90.32 44.28 -3.14
C LEU A 477 89.95 44.60 -1.69
N VAL A 478 89.72 45.87 -1.37
CA VAL A 478 89.38 46.32 -0.02
C VAL A 478 87.88 46.62 0.04
N LEU A 479 87.21 46.12 1.08
CA LEU A 479 85.78 46.36 1.28
C LEU A 479 85.50 47.86 1.50
N SER A 480 84.68 48.45 0.64
CA SER A 480 84.39 49.88 0.66
C SER A 480 83.22 50.16 1.61
N VAL A 481 83.52 50.69 2.81
CA VAL A 481 82.51 50.95 3.86
C VAL A 481 81.36 51.85 3.39
N SER A 482 81.63 52.82 2.50
CA SER A 482 80.57 53.66 1.93
C SER A 482 79.70 52.92 0.92
N GLN A 483 80.27 51.96 0.17
CA GLN A 483 79.55 51.23 -0.88
C GLN A 483 78.74 50.06 -0.29
N THR A 484 79.26 49.37 0.73
CA THR A 484 78.46 48.43 1.54
C THR A 484 77.33 49.16 2.26
N PHE A 485 77.55 50.38 2.77
CA PHE A 485 76.50 51.18 3.39
C PHE A 485 75.39 51.58 2.40
N ILE A 486 75.73 51.97 1.17
CA ILE A 486 74.74 52.25 0.11
C ILE A 486 73.97 50.97 -0.23
N ARG A 487 74.66 49.85 -0.49
CA ARG A 487 74.01 48.57 -0.81
C ARG A 487 73.09 48.08 0.32
N LEU A 488 73.50 48.25 1.58
CA LEU A 488 72.69 47.92 2.75
C LEU A 488 71.46 48.84 2.86
N LYS A 489 71.60 50.13 2.60
CA LYS A 489 70.47 51.08 2.56
C LYS A 489 69.45 50.68 1.48
N ASP A 490 69.92 50.31 0.29
CA ASP A 490 69.05 49.90 -0.81
C ASP A 490 68.33 48.59 -0.48
N LEU A 491 69.02 47.59 0.06
CA LEU A 491 68.44 46.34 0.55
C LEU A 491 67.41 46.56 1.69
N ILE A 492 67.63 47.56 2.56
CA ILE A 492 66.65 47.93 3.61
C ILE A 492 65.41 48.59 3.00
N LEU A 493 65.56 49.40 1.95
CA LEU A 493 64.43 50.00 1.24
C LEU A 493 63.64 48.96 0.44
N GLU A 494 64.33 48.02 -0.21
CA GLU A 494 63.75 46.87 -0.91
C GLU A 494 62.99 45.96 0.07
N LYS A 495 63.61 45.57 1.19
CA LYS A 495 62.96 44.84 2.29
C LYS A 495 61.70 45.54 2.77
N LYS A 496 61.73 46.87 2.95
CA LYS A 496 60.55 47.67 3.33
C LYS A 496 59.49 47.79 2.22
N SER A 497 59.84 47.59 0.95
CA SER A 497 58.87 47.50 -0.15
C SER A 497 58.20 46.12 -0.14
N LEU A 498 58.99 45.05 -0.06
CA LEU A 498 58.51 43.67 0.02
C LEU A 498 57.66 43.42 1.28
N GLU A 499 57.98 44.04 2.42
CA GLU A 499 57.16 44.03 3.63
C GLU A 499 55.77 44.67 3.42
N LYS A 500 55.68 45.73 2.59
CA LYS A 500 54.40 46.37 2.24
C LYS A 500 53.61 45.53 1.25
N GLU A 501 54.27 44.97 0.23
CA GLU A 501 53.64 44.09 -0.76
C GLU A 501 53.12 42.81 -0.11
N THR A 502 53.90 42.16 0.76
CA THR A 502 53.42 41.02 1.56
C THR A 502 52.34 41.41 2.57
N GLY A 503 52.37 42.64 3.13
CA GLY A 503 51.28 43.19 3.92
C GLY A 503 49.98 43.33 3.12
N HIS A 504 50.06 43.84 1.89
CA HIS A 504 48.92 43.99 0.97
C HIS A 504 48.38 42.62 0.51
N LEU A 505 49.27 41.68 0.16
CA LEU A 505 48.88 40.30 -0.19
C LEU A 505 48.19 39.59 0.97
N LYS A 506 48.64 39.78 2.22
CA LYS A 506 47.93 39.27 3.41
C LYS A 506 46.53 39.85 3.53
N GLN A 507 46.36 41.17 3.39
CA GLN A 507 45.04 41.82 3.41
C GLN A 507 44.12 41.28 2.31
N LEU A 508 44.64 41.10 1.10
CA LEU A 508 43.88 40.52 -0.01
C LEU A 508 43.49 39.07 0.27
N ASN A 509 44.40 38.25 0.81
CA ASN A 509 44.11 36.85 1.12
C ASN A 509 43.04 36.74 2.21
N THR A 510 43.12 37.54 3.28
CA THR A 510 42.07 37.61 4.31
C THR A 510 40.72 38.06 3.73
N HIS A 511 40.70 38.96 2.73
CA HIS A 511 39.45 39.32 2.04
C HIS A 511 38.90 38.15 1.22
N LEU A 512 39.76 37.40 0.52
CA LEU A 512 39.36 36.21 -0.25
C LEU A 512 38.86 35.08 0.66
N GLU A 513 39.53 34.82 1.78
CA GLU A 513 39.12 33.87 2.82
C GLU A 513 37.73 34.25 3.38
N SER A 514 37.52 35.51 3.74
CA SER A 514 36.22 36.01 4.19
C SER A 514 35.12 35.86 3.13
N ARG A 515 35.41 36.15 1.85
CA ARG A 515 34.47 35.93 0.75
C ARG A 515 34.15 34.46 0.51
N LEU A 516 35.13 33.57 0.67
CA LEU A 516 34.95 32.13 0.54
C LEU A 516 34.02 31.62 1.66
N GLN A 517 34.28 32.00 2.91
CA GLN A 517 33.42 31.67 4.05
C GLN A 517 31.97 32.17 3.87
N ASP A 518 31.78 33.37 3.30
CA ASP A 518 30.44 33.88 2.99
C ASP A 518 29.74 33.11 1.85
N GLN A 519 30.49 32.64 0.85
CA GLN A 519 29.96 31.75 -0.18
C GLN A 519 29.59 30.38 0.40
N GLU A 520 30.42 29.83 1.28
CA GLU A 520 30.17 28.56 1.97
C GLU A 520 28.89 28.62 2.83
N LYS A 521 28.71 29.68 3.64
CA LYS A 521 27.46 29.92 4.41
C LYS A 521 26.22 30.03 3.51
N ARG A 522 26.35 30.69 2.34
CA ARG A 522 25.26 30.76 1.35
C ARG A 522 24.93 29.39 0.77
N LEU A 523 25.94 28.59 0.42
CA LEU A 523 25.74 27.21 -0.06
C LEU A 523 25.12 26.32 1.02
N GLN A 524 25.53 26.47 2.28
CA GLN A 524 24.92 25.78 3.42
C GLN A 524 23.43 26.15 3.56
N THR A 525 23.10 27.43 3.42
CA THR A 525 21.70 27.91 3.45
C THR A 525 20.89 27.28 2.30
N VAL A 526 21.39 27.36 1.05
CA VAL A 526 20.75 26.73 -0.12
C VAL A 526 20.58 25.21 0.08
N SER A 527 21.58 24.53 0.65
CA SER A 527 21.51 23.10 0.97
C SER A 527 20.41 22.79 2.00
N THR A 528 20.26 23.61 3.05
CA THR A 528 19.17 23.41 4.03
C THR A 528 17.79 23.68 3.43
N GLU A 529 17.62 24.66 2.55
CA GLU A 529 16.35 24.89 1.83
C GLU A 529 16.06 23.78 0.79
N LEU A 530 17.08 23.26 0.10
CA LEU A 530 16.93 22.11 -0.79
C LEU A 530 16.53 20.85 0.00
N ASN A 531 17.11 20.64 1.18
CA ASN A 531 16.67 19.57 2.07
C ASN A 531 15.23 19.77 2.55
N LYS A 532 14.82 20.98 2.98
CA LYS A 532 13.43 21.27 3.37
C LYS A 532 12.44 20.99 2.22
N THR A 533 12.73 21.47 1.02
CA THR A 533 11.89 21.22 -0.17
C THR A 533 11.84 19.74 -0.54
N TRP A 534 12.96 19.01 -0.45
CA TRP A 534 12.99 17.55 -0.62
C TRP A 534 12.08 16.82 0.37
N HIS A 535 12.06 17.23 1.65
CA HIS A 535 11.15 16.66 2.66
C HIS A 535 9.68 16.96 2.33
N VAL A 536 9.36 18.15 1.82
CA VAL A 536 7.99 18.50 1.38
C VAL A 536 7.58 17.66 0.15
N VAL A 537 8.44 17.52 -0.85
CA VAL A 537 8.21 16.65 -2.00
C VAL A 537 8.02 15.19 -1.58
N GLY A 538 8.82 14.69 -0.64
CA GLY A 538 8.68 13.35 -0.08
C GLY A 538 7.38 13.13 0.71
N LYS A 539 6.85 14.15 1.39
CA LYS A 539 5.50 14.11 1.99
C LYS A 539 4.42 14.05 0.91
N LEU A 540 4.47 14.96 -0.06
CA LEU A 540 3.50 15.01 -1.16
C LEU A 540 3.48 13.71 -1.98
N GLN A 541 4.64 13.07 -2.19
CA GLN A 541 4.74 11.78 -2.86
C GLN A 541 4.03 10.66 -2.07
N LYS A 542 4.16 10.64 -0.74
CA LYS A 542 3.45 9.69 0.13
C LYS A 542 1.94 9.94 0.13
N GLU A 543 1.52 11.20 0.20
CA GLU A 543 0.10 11.58 0.10
C GLU A 543 -0.49 11.21 -1.26
N HIS A 544 0.24 11.41 -2.35
CA HIS A 544 -0.16 10.99 -3.69
C HIS A 544 -0.30 9.47 -3.81
N GLN A 545 0.64 8.69 -3.25
CA GLN A 545 0.53 7.23 -3.19
C GLN A 545 -0.69 6.78 -2.37
N LEU A 546 -0.96 7.43 -1.23
CA LEU A 546 -2.14 7.16 -0.41
C LEU A 546 -3.43 7.48 -1.18
N LEU A 547 -3.55 8.65 -1.80
CA LEU A 547 -4.70 9.03 -2.62
C LEU A 547 -4.91 8.06 -3.78
N HIS A 548 -3.83 7.63 -4.46
CA HIS A 548 -3.91 6.68 -5.56
C HIS A 548 -4.34 5.26 -5.12
N THR A 549 -3.95 4.82 -3.91
CA THR A 549 -4.46 3.57 -3.34
C THR A 549 -5.93 3.66 -2.93
N GLN A 550 -6.35 4.77 -2.33
CA GLN A 550 -7.77 5.05 -2.06
C GLN A 550 -8.60 5.08 -3.35
N GLU A 551 -8.10 5.74 -4.40
CA GLU A 551 -8.73 5.79 -5.72
C GLU A 551 -8.91 4.39 -6.32
N LYS A 552 -7.88 3.53 -6.22
CA LYS A 552 -7.96 2.12 -6.64
C LYS A 552 -9.04 1.34 -5.88
N ILE A 553 -9.17 1.55 -4.56
CA ILE A 553 -10.22 0.94 -3.73
C ILE A 553 -11.60 1.41 -4.21
N LEU A 554 -11.81 2.73 -4.37
CA LEU A 554 -13.08 3.29 -4.84
C LEU A 554 -13.46 2.81 -6.25
N ARG A 555 -12.48 2.72 -7.17
CA ARG A 555 -12.66 2.13 -8.51
C ARG A 555 -13.10 0.66 -8.43
N TYR A 556 -12.52 -0.12 -7.52
CA TYR A 556 -12.88 -1.53 -7.29
C TYR A 556 -14.29 -1.67 -6.70
N GLU A 557 -14.63 -0.91 -5.65
CA GLU A 557 -15.98 -0.89 -5.08
C GLU A 557 -17.05 -0.49 -6.11
N LEU A 558 -16.75 0.52 -6.93
CA LEU A 558 -17.66 0.99 -7.97
C LEU A 558 -17.84 -0.07 -9.07
N ALA A 559 -16.80 -0.84 -9.40
CA ALA A 559 -16.92 -2.00 -10.27
C ALA A 559 -17.76 -3.13 -9.64
N GLN A 560 -17.60 -3.43 -8.35
CA GLN A 560 -18.46 -4.38 -7.63
C GLN A 560 -19.93 -3.92 -7.62
N LYS A 561 -20.20 -2.66 -7.27
CA LYS A 561 -21.55 -2.06 -7.27
C LYS A 561 -22.20 -2.13 -8.67
N ARG A 562 -21.43 -1.91 -9.74
CA ARG A 562 -21.89 -2.10 -11.13
C ARG A 562 -22.26 -3.56 -11.43
N LYS A 563 -21.44 -4.54 -11.01
CA LYS A 563 -21.74 -5.98 -11.18
C LYS A 563 -23.01 -6.41 -10.43
N LEU A 564 -23.22 -5.90 -9.22
CA LEU A 564 -24.45 -6.16 -8.46
C LEU A 564 -25.67 -5.56 -9.18
N LEU A 565 -25.55 -4.34 -9.70
CA LEU A 565 -26.63 -3.71 -10.47
C LEU A 565 -26.94 -4.42 -11.80
N THR A 566 -25.97 -5.04 -12.46
CA THR A 566 -26.24 -5.87 -13.66
C THR A 566 -26.95 -7.16 -13.28
N SER A 567 -26.50 -7.86 -12.24
CA SER A 567 -27.16 -9.06 -11.71
C SER A 567 -28.62 -8.78 -11.28
N LEU A 568 -28.88 -7.70 -10.54
CA LEU A 568 -30.25 -7.30 -10.18
C LEU A 568 -31.12 -6.93 -11.40
N ARG A 569 -30.52 -6.37 -12.47
CA ARG A 569 -31.23 -6.10 -13.73
C ARG A 569 -31.56 -7.40 -14.47
N GLU A 570 -30.65 -8.37 -14.48
CA GLU A 570 -30.86 -9.70 -15.06
C GLU A 570 -31.97 -10.46 -14.30
N GLU A 571 -31.97 -10.43 -12.96
CA GLU A 571 -33.04 -10.99 -12.12
C GLU A 571 -34.39 -10.31 -12.37
N LEU A 572 -34.43 -8.98 -12.45
CA LEU A 572 -35.65 -8.24 -12.78
C LEU A 572 -36.15 -8.57 -14.20
N GLN A 573 -35.25 -8.69 -15.18
CA GLN A 573 -35.59 -9.08 -16.54
C GLN A 573 -36.15 -10.50 -16.59
N TYR A 574 -35.51 -11.46 -15.92
CA TYR A 574 -36.00 -12.82 -15.75
C TYR A 574 -37.39 -12.88 -15.10
N SER A 575 -37.63 -12.04 -14.08
CA SER A 575 -38.96 -11.94 -13.45
C SER A 575 -40.01 -11.41 -14.43
N ARG A 576 -39.67 -10.40 -15.26
CA ARG A 576 -40.55 -9.84 -16.30
C ARG A 576 -40.87 -10.86 -17.39
N GLU A 577 -39.88 -11.63 -17.84
CA GLU A 577 -40.04 -12.70 -18.82
C GLU A 577 -40.95 -13.81 -18.29
N LYS A 578 -40.79 -14.22 -17.02
CA LYS A 578 -41.74 -15.14 -16.37
C LYS A 578 -43.16 -14.58 -16.25
N TRP A 579 -43.32 -13.29 -15.94
CA TRP A 579 -44.63 -12.64 -15.92
C TRP A 579 -45.25 -12.56 -17.33
N GLN A 580 -44.45 -12.33 -18.37
CA GLN A 580 -44.91 -12.37 -19.75
C GLN A 580 -45.33 -13.78 -20.16
N GLU A 581 -44.52 -14.80 -19.86
CA GLU A 581 -44.84 -16.20 -20.13
C GLU A 581 -46.13 -16.64 -19.40
N ALA A 582 -46.32 -16.20 -18.14
CA ALA A 582 -47.54 -16.42 -17.38
C ALA A 582 -48.76 -15.72 -18.02
N ARG A 583 -48.63 -14.47 -18.48
CA ARG A 583 -49.70 -13.77 -19.22
C ARG A 583 -50.02 -14.45 -20.55
N GLU A 584 -49.01 -14.93 -21.28
CA GLU A 584 -49.22 -15.70 -22.51
C GLU A 584 -49.92 -17.03 -22.25
N LYS A 585 -49.53 -17.75 -21.18
CA LYS A 585 -50.22 -18.97 -20.73
C LYS A 585 -51.66 -18.67 -20.36
N ASN A 586 -51.93 -17.61 -19.59
CA ASN A 586 -53.29 -17.17 -19.25
C ASN A 586 -54.10 -16.79 -20.49
N SER A 587 -53.52 -16.09 -21.47
CA SER A 587 -54.21 -15.78 -22.73
C SER A 587 -54.48 -17.04 -23.57
N LYS A 588 -53.56 -18.02 -23.57
CA LYS A 588 -53.75 -19.32 -24.22
C LYS A 588 -54.87 -20.12 -23.53
N THR A 589 -54.91 -20.18 -22.20
CA THR A 589 -55.99 -20.85 -21.46
C THR A 589 -57.32 -20.11 -21.58
N GLU A 590 -57.35 -18.77 -21.59
CA GLU A 590 -58.56 -17.98 -21.83
C GLU A 590 -59.14 -18.26 -23.23
N LYS A 591 -58.29 -18.38 -24.26
CA LYS A 591 -58.71 -18.80 -25.62
C LYS A 591 -59.26 -20.23 -25.61
N GLN A 592 -58.65 -21.16 -24.89
CA GLN A 592 -59.16 -22.52 -24.72
C GLN A 592 -60.50 -22.54 -23.98
N TRP A 593 -60.67 -21.76 -22.91
CA TRP A 593 -61.95 -21.59 -22.20
C TRP A 593 -63.02 -20.99 -23.10
N LYS A 594 -62.69 -19.99 -23.93
CA LYS A 594 -63.62 -19.43 -24.93
C LYS A 594 -63.99 -20.47 -25.99
N GLN A 595 -63.04 -21.25 -26.50
CA GLN A 595 -63.30 -22.38 -27.41
C GLN A 595 -64.22 -23.41 -26.77
N LEU A 596 -63.94 -23.84 -25.54
CA LEU A 596 -64.79 -24.78 -24.79
C LEU A 596 -66.19 -24.23 -24.56
N ARG A 597 -66.36 -22.95 -24.20
CA ARG A 597 -67.69 -22.32 -24.09
C ARG A 597 -68.44 -22.33 -25.43
N VAL A 598 -67.76 -22.06 -26.54
CA VAL A 598 -68.35 -22.15 -27.88
C VAL A 598 -68.71 -23.60 -28.21
N GLU A 599 -67.87 -24.59 -27.90
CA GLU A 599 -68.17 -26.01 -28.08
C GLU A 599 -69.34 -26.49 -27.20
N PHE A 600 -69.45 -26.03 -25.96
CA PHE A 600 -70.60 -26.33 -25.11
C PHE A 600 -71.87 -25.63 -25.62
N ALA A 601 -71.76 -24.40 -26.13
CA ALA A 601 -72.88 -23.71 -26.76
C ALA A 601 -73.32 -24.38 -28.06
N THR A 602 -72.40 -24.87 -28.90
CA THR A 602 -72.77 -25.65 -30.10
C THR A 602 -73.35 -26.99 -29.72
N ARG A 603 -72.79 -27.72 -28.75
CA ARG A 603 -73.38 -28.98 -28.24
C ARG A 603 -74.78 -28.77 -27.65
N ARG A 604 -74.99 -27.68 -26.90
CA ARG A 604 -76.31 -27.31 -26.37
C ARG A 604 -77.27 -26.98 -27.52
N ASN A 605 -76.84 -26.22 -28.52
CA ASN A 605 -77.67 -25.89 -29.67
C ASN A 605 -77.93 -27.12 -30.57
N THR A 606 -77.03 -28.10 -30.67
CA THR A 606 -77.32 -29.38 -31.35
C THR A 606 -78.29 -30.22 -30.53
N ILE A 607 -78.18 -30.26 -29.20
CA ILE A 607 -79.17 -30.93 -28.34
C ILE A 607 -80.55 -30.29 -28.52
N VAL A 608 -80.67 -28.96 -28.50
CA VAL A 608 -81.94 -28.24 -28.72
C VAL A 608 -82.47 -28.41 -30.16
N ASN A 609 -81.60 -28.61 -31.15
CA ASN A 609 -82.03 -28.93 -32.53
C ASN A 609 -82.39 -30.42 -32.71
N ASP A 610 -81.75 -31.33 -31.96
CA ASP A 610 -82.06 -32.77 -31.95
C ASP A 610 -83.29 -33.09 -31.08
N GLU A 611 -83.64 -32.25 -30.10
CA GLU A 611 -84.95 -32.28 -29.40
C GLU A 611 -86.13 -32.12 -30.37
N PHE A 612 -85.91 -31.51 -31.55
CA PHE A 612 -86.90 -31.46 -32.63
C PHE A 612 -86.93 -32.72 -33.51
N ASN A 613 -86.05 -33.71 -33.32
CA ASN A 613 -85.96 -34.86 -34.24
C ASN A 613 -85.59 -36.23 -33.63
N ASN A 614 -85.38 -36.37 -32.32
CA ASN A 614 -85.34 -37.67 -31.65
C ASN A 614 -85.93 -37.63 -30.23
N SER A 615 -87.22 -37.95 -30.13
CA SER A 615 -87.86 -38.23 -28.84
C SER A 615 -87.50 -39.63 -28.35
N GLN A 616 -86.80 -39.76 -27.21
CA GLN A 616 -87.06 -40.84 -26.23
C GLN A 616 -86.34 -40.64 -24.88
N GLU A 617 -87.16 -40.55 -23.83
CA GLU A 617 -86.93 -41.17 -22.52
C GLU A 617 -85.67 -40.82 -21.71
N SER A 618 -85.75 -39.74 -20.92
CA SER A 618 -85.32 -39.80 -19.51
C SER A 618 -85.95 -38.66 -18.70
N GLY A 619 -86.83 -39.00 -17.75
CA GLY A 619 -87.43 -38.03 -16.83
C GLY A 619 -86.62 -37.94 -15.54
N TYR A 620 -85.96 -36.81 -15.31
CA TYR A 620 -85.51 -36.37 -13.98
C TYR A 620 -85.72 -34.86 -13.83
N SER A 621 -86.96 -34.48 -13.53
CA SER A 621 -87.31 -33.14 -13.06
C SER A 621 -87.09 -33.10 -11.55
N ASP A 622 -86.03 -32.44 -11.09
CA ASP A 622 -85.93 -31.98 -9.70
C ASP A 622 -86.12 -30.46 -9.68
N GLU A 623 -87.29 -30.02 -9.21
CA GLU A 623 -87.67 -28.61 -9.11
C GLU A 623 -87.08 -27.97 -7.85
N ARG A 624 -85.88 -27.39 -7.95
CA ARG A 624 -85.41 -26.33 -7.03
C ARG A 624 -84.69 -25.24 -7.84
N CYS A 625 -85.38 -24.19 -8.27
CA CYS A 625 -85.89 -23.04 -7.50
C CYS A 625 -84.82 -21.96 -7.25
N SER A 626 -85.08 -20.78 -7.83
CA SER A 626 -84.58 -19.44 -7.47
C SER A 626 -83.22 -18.96 -8.01
N SER A 627 -83.32 -17.87 -8.78
CA SER A 627 -82.38 -16.73 -8.88
C SER A 627 -81.03 -16.89 -9.62
N ASP A 628 -81.05 -16.56 -10.92
CA ASP A 628 -80.00 -15.86 -11.69
C ASP A 628 -80.69 -15.37 -12.99
N ASP A 629 -80.87 -14.07 -13.25
CA ASP A 629 -79.91 -13.04 -13.73
C ASP A 629 -79.78 -12.95 -15.27
N GLU A 630 -80.44 -11.92 -15.83
CA GLU A 630 -80.08 -11.07 -16.99
C GLU A 630 -81.33 -10.28 -17.45
N PRO A 631 -81.23 -9.07 -18.09
CA PRO A 631 -80.13 -8.68 -18.97
C PRO A 631 -79.63 -7.21 -18.92
N GLY A 632 -78.34 -7.06 -19.29
CA GLY A 632 -77.91 -6.18 -20.39
C GLY A 632 -77.68 -4.67 -20.16
N TYR A 633 -76.82 -4.12 -21.04
CA TYR A 633 -76.58 -2.70 -21.38
C TYR A 633 -76.06 -1.77 -20.25
N GLU A 634 -75.22 -0.74 -20.48
CA GLU A 634 -74.20 -0.48 -21.51
C GLU A 634 -73.31 0.69 -21.02
N THR A 635 -72.38 1.11 -21.87
CA THR A 635 -71.42 2.25 -21.83
C THR A 635 -71.74 3.57 -21.07
N ASP A 636 -70.64 4.24 -20.72
CA ASP A 636 -70.37 5.70 -20.63
C ASP A 636 -70.42 6.51 -19.30
N VAL A 637 -69.22 7.02 -18.94
CA VAL A 637 -68.84 8.42 -18.57
C VAL A 637 -69.74 9.24 -17.62
N SER A 638 -69.21 9.67 -16.45
CA SER A 638 -68.82 11.09 -16.16
C SER A 638 -68.48 11.41 -14.66
N GLU A 639 -67.38 12.16 -14.47
CA GLU A 639 -67.21 13.34 -13.56
C GLU A 639 -67.34 13.26 -12.01
N CYS A 640 -66.83 14.31 -11.33
CA CYS A 640 -66.33 14.32 -9.95
C CYS A 640 -67.25 14.95 -8.86
N ALA A 641 -67.39 14.24 -7.72
CA ALA A 641 -67.46 14.75 -6.32
C ALA A 641 -68.60 15.74 -5.90
N PRO A 642 -68.79 16.15 -4.60
CA PRO A 642 -68.20 15.68 -3.32
C PRO A 642 -69.19 15.48 -2.11
N LYS A 643 -68.79 14.64 -1.12
CA LYS A 643 -69.09 14.72 0.36
C LYS A 643 -70.56 14.65 0.89
N PRO A 644 -70.80 14.39 2.21
CA PRO A 644 -70.02 13.69 3.26
C PRO A 644 -70.83 12.66 4.11
N THR A 645 -70.21 12.11 5.17
CA THR A 645 -70.77 11.64 6.49
C THR A 645 -70.45 10.17 6.85
N GLU A 646 -69.81 10.00 8.00
CA GLU A 646 -69.41 8.76 8.72
C GLU A 646 -70.57 8.18 9.58
N PRO A 647 -70.38 7.13 10.41
CA PRO A 647 -69.70 5.83 10.20
C PRO A 647 -70.56 4.63 10.67
N GLU A 648 -70.20 3.39 10.30
CA GLU A 648 -70.14 2.24 11.23
C GLU A 648 -69.45 1.02 10.55
N ALA A 649 -68.91 0.10 11.35
CA ALA A 649 -67.90 -0.87 10.92
C ALA A 649 -68.44 -2.26 10.56
N ILE A 650 -67.71 -3.00 9.70
CA ILE A 650 -67.25 -4.38 9.90
C ILE A 650 -66.23 -4.74 8.79
N GLU A 651 -65.36 -5.71 9.08
CA GLU A 651 -64.11 -6.03 8.37
C GLU A 651 -64.26 -6.62 6.96
N GLU A 652 -63.49 -6.12 5.99
CA GLU A 652 -62.98 -6.94 4.88
C GLU A 652 -61.60 -6.44 4.38
N VAL A 653 -60.74 -7.35 3.93
CA VAL A 653 -59.29 -7.14 3.82
C VAL A 653 -58.88 -6.55 2.47
N HIS A 654 -58.44 -5.28 2.44
CA HIS A 654 -57.86 -4.64 1.25
C HIS A 654 -56.32 -4.51 1.37
N CYS A 655 -55.58 -5.21 0.49
CA CYS A 655 -54.12 -5.31 0.57
C CYS A 655 -53.40 -4.35 -0.41
N CYS A 656 -53.61 -3.02 -0.27
CA CYS A 656 -53.04 -2.04 -1.22
C CYS A 656 -52.31 -0.83 -0.62
N GLU A 657 -52.33 -0.59 0.70
CA GLU A 657 -51.74 0.63 1.30
C GLU A 657 -50.29 0.46 1.81
N ALA A 658 -49.71 -0.74 1.70
CA ALA A 658 -48.39 -1.06 2.27
C ALA A 658 -47.17 -0.50 1.49
N GLU A 659 -47.35 0.00 0.26
CA GLU A 659 -46.25 0.47 -0.60
C GLU A 659 -45.90 1.95 -0.35
N GLU A 660 -46.88 2.78 0.00
CA GLU A 660 -46.69 4.23 0.19
C GLU A 660 -45.99 4.52 1.54
N SER A 661 -46.48 3.94 2.64
CA SER A 661 -45.80 4.00 3.95
C SER A 661 -44.38 3.41 3.92
N ARG A 662 -44.10 2.44 3.03
CA ARG A 662 -42.77 1.86 2.86
C ARG A 662 -41.82 2.79 2.11
N SER A 663 -42.37 3.62 1.21
CA SER A 663 -41.63 4.63 0.45
C SER A 663 -41.25 5.81 1.35
N GLU A 664 -42.20 6.36 2.12
CA GLU A 664 -41.93 7.41 3.12
C GLU A 664 -40.93 6.94 4.21
N ALA A 665 -41.01 5.68 4.64
CA ALA A 665 -40.05 5.08 5.56
C ALA A 665 -38.66 4.85 4.93
N LEU A 666 -38.56 4.74 3.60
CA LEU A 666 -37.30 4.67 2.88
C LEU A 666 -36.68 6.07 2.75
N GLU A 667 -37.46 7.07 2.35
CA GLU A 667 -37.02 8.48 2.25
C GLU A 667 -36.60 9.04 3.60
N SER A 668 -37.35 8.73 4.67
CA SER A 668 -36.98 9.08 6.05
C SER A 668 -35.65 8.45 6.48
N LYS A 669 -35.37 7.21 6.05
CA LYS A 669 -34.08 6.54 6.30
C LYS A 669 -32.95 7.16 5.47
N ILE A 670 -33.20 7.55 4.22
CA ILE A 670 -32.24 8.25 3.37
C ILE A 670 -31.92 9.63 3.96
N HIS A 671 -32.91 10.40 4.42
CA HIS A 671 -32.68 11.66 5.10
C HIS A 671 -31.90 11.50 6.42
N LEU A 672 -32.15 10.42 7.17
CA LEU A 672 -31.44 10.12 8.41
C LEU A 672 -29.98 9.71 8.16
N THR A 673 -29.69 8.92 7.11
CA THR A 673 -28.30 8.60 6.73
C THR A 673 -27.58 9.81 6.17
N GLN A 674 -28.22 10.63 5.34
CA GLN A 674 -27.69 11.90 4.83
C GLN A 674 -27.28 12.82 6.00
N ARG A 675 -28.19 13.04 6.97
CA ARG A 675 -27.92 13.84 8.17
C ARG A 675 -26.80 13.27 9.03
N ARG A 676 -26.69 11.94 9.12
CA ARG A 676 -25.62 11.25 9.88
C ARG A 676 -24.25 11.38 9.19
N ILE A 677 -24.22 11.41 7.86
CA ILE A 677 -23.01 11.69 7.07
C ILE A 677 -22.58 13.15 7.25
N GLU A 678 -23.51 14.11 7.16
CA GLU A 678 -23.23 15.54 7.39
C GLU A 678 -22.74 15.83 8.82
N GLN A 679 -23.31 15.15 9.83
CA GLN A 679 -22.82 15.20 11.21
C GLN A 679 -21.43 14.57 11.36
N GLY A 680 -21.14 13.49 10.62
CA GLY A 680 -19.81 12.88 10.55
C GLY A 680 -18.76 13.82 9.94
N SER A 681 -19.08 14.47 8.82
CA SER A 681 -18.20 15.45 8.18
C SER A 681 -17.90 16.64 9.10
N ARG A 682 -18.93 17.20 9.77
CA ARG A 682 -18.72 18.30 10.74
C ARG A 682 -17.89 17.88 11.95
N ALA A 683 -18.05 16.64 12.43
CA ALA A 683 -17.22 16.12 13.53
C ALA A 683 -15.74 15.97 13.12
N ILE A 684 -15.48 15.54 11.88
CA ILE A 684 -14.14 15.43 11.30
C ILE A 684 -13.51 16.83 11.12
N GLU A 685 -14.27 17.81 10.62
CA GLU A 685 -13.81 19.21 10.53
C GLU A 685 -13.46 19.78 11.92
N SER A 686 -14.32 19.58 12.93
CA SER A 686 -14.04 20.03 14.31
C SER A 686 -12.88 19.30 15.00
N SER A 687 -12.51 18.11 14.54
CA SER A 687 -11.32 17.39 15.05
C SER A 687 -10.03 17.80 14.34
N ALA A 688 -10.12 18.38 13.14
CA ALA A 688 -8.97 18.87 12.39
C ALA A 688 -8.46 20.22 12.95
N GLU A 689 -9.36 21.10 13.38
CA GLU A 689 -8.98 22.41 13.96
C GLU A 689 -8.36 22.29 15.36
N ASN A 690 -8.66 21.23 16.11
CA ASN A 690 -8.23 21.06 17.51
C ASN A 690 -6.91 20.29 17.68
N ALA A 691 -6.20 20.00 16.58
CA ALA A 691 -4.93 19.26 16.56
C ALA A 691 -3.69 20.14 16.28
N GLN A 692 -3.86 21.46 16.21
CA GLN A 692 -2.78 22.42 15.91
C GLN A 692 -2.32 23.27 17.12
N SER A 693 -2.81 23.00 18.33
CA SER A 693 -2.54 23.82 19.53
C SER A 693 -1.56 23.24 20.55
N ASP A 694 -1.16 21.96 20.45
CA ASP A 694 -0.31 21.28 21.45
C ASP A 694 1.06 20.83 20.90
N ALA A 695 1.94 21.80 20.57
CA ALA A 695 3.36 21.51 20.31
C ALA A 695 4.32 22.72 20.39
N GLN A 696 4.12 23.70 21.29
CA GLN A 696 5.19 24.66 21.61
C GLN A 696 5.04 25.32 23.00
N SER A 697 5.82 24.81 23.96
CA SER A 697 6.09 25.44 25.25
C SER A 697 7.50 25.04 25.69
N GLN A 698 8.23 25.96 26.35
CA GLN A 698 9.67 25.95 26.61
C GLN A 698 10.54 26.25 25.36
N GLY A 699 11.20 27.42 25.25
CA GLY A 699 11.20 28.51 26.22
C GLY A 699 11.74 29.87 25.73
N LYS A 700 11.47 30.87 26.59
CA LYS A 700 12.19 32.14 26.84
C LYS A 700 13.71 31.92 26.96
N GLU A 701 14.62 32.89 26.80
CA GLU A 701 14.61 34.34 26.46
C GLU A 701 16.00 34.65 25.83
N GLU A 702 16.43 35.83 25.35
CA GLU A 702 16.04 37.25 25.48
C GLU A 702 16.31 37.98 24.10
N SER A 703 15.88 39.23 23.84
CA SER A 703 16.69 40.50 23.81
C SER A 703 17.89 40.55 22.83
N CYS A 704 18.13 41.59 22.00
CA CYS A 704 17.47 42.91 21.89
C CYS A 704 17.63 43.54 20.48
N THR A 705 16.97 44.68 20.30
CA THR A 705 16.95 45.62 19.16
C THR A 705 18.28 45.94 18.46
N GLU A 706 18.28 46.04 17.12
CA GLU A 706 18.59 47.31 16.43
C GLU A 706 18.19 47.31 14.92
N ALA A 707 17.78 48.49 14.47
CA ALA A 707 17.70 48.95 13.08
C ALA A 707 18.51 50.29 13.05
N PRO A 708 18.86 50.94 11.91
CA PRO A 708 18.21 50.86 10.60
C PRO A 708 19.16 50.99 9.37
N ILE A 709 18.58 51.34 8.20
CA ILE A 709 19.09 52.18 7.09
C ILE A 709 19.01 51.51 5.69
N LEU A 710 18.04 52.02 4.90
CA LEU A 710 18.07 52.45 3.48
C LEU A 710 18.83 51.61 2.41
N ASP A 711 18.41 51.52 1.15
CA ASP A 711 17.58 52.47 0.39
C ASP A 711 16.86 51.86 -0.83
N ALA A 712 15.87 52.62 -1.36
CA ALA A 712 15.31 52.75 -2.72
C ALA A 712 15.43 51.59 -3.78
N THR A 713 14.45 51.38 -4.69
CA THR A 713 13.59 52.38 -5.36
C THR A 713 12.38 51.75 -6.10
N GLY A 714 11.20 52.38 -6.01
CA GLY A 714 10.13 52.50 -7.07
C GLY A 714 9.43 51.25 -7.66
N SER A 715 8.13 51.27 -8.00
CA SER A 715 7.12 52.36 -7.95
C SER A 715 5.67 51.82 -8.10
N SER A 716 4.70 52.48 -7.44
CA SER A 716 3.24 52.57 -7.74
C SER A 716 2.42 51.26 -7.85
N SER A 717 1.55 50.93 -6.88
CA SER A 717 0.16 51.43 -6.68
C SER A 717 -0.82 50.93 -7.76
N GLU A 718 -2.02 50.42 -7.46
CA GLU A 718 -2.98 50.91 -6.46
C GLU A 718 -3.57 49.82 -5.53
N ASP A 719 -3.91 50.22 -4.31
CA ASP A 719 -4.80 49.54 -3.36
C ASP A 719 -6.18 50.23 -3.47
N PRO A 720 -7.34 49.58 -3.21
CA PRO A 720 -7.89 49.76 -1.87
C PRO A 720 -8.71 48.60 -1.28
N GLN A 721 -8.56 48.48 0.04
CA GLN A 721 -9.59 48.21 1.06
C GLN A 721 -10.15 46.79 1.25
N VAL A 722 -9.67 46.18 2.34
CA VAL A 722 -10.43 45.32 3.23
C VAL A 722 -11.61 46.08 3.86
N PRO A 723 -12.82 45.48 3.96
CA PRO A 723 -13.83 45.89 4.93
C PRO A 723 -14.04 44.84 6.03
N SER A 724 -13.93 45.27 7.29
CA SER A 724 -14.36 44.52 8.47
C SER A 724 -15.51 45.26 9.15
N SER A 725 -16.71 44.66 9.28
CA SER A 725 -17.60 44.77 10.47
C SER A 725 -19.05 44.28 10.27
N SER A 726 -19.63 43.83 11.39
CA SER A 726 -21.07 43.80 11.76
C SER A 726 -22.09 42.97 10.97
N THR A 727 -22.50 41.86 11.61
CA THR A 727 -23.91 41.47 11.90
C THR A 727 -25.07 42.21 11.21
N SER A 728 -25.81 41.52 10.34
CA SER A 728 -27.29 41.58 10.32
C SER A 728 -27.87 40.27 9.73
N ALA A 729 -29.15 40.02 10.00
CA ALA A 729 -29.85 38.80 9.60
C ALA A 729 -30.59 38.95 8.24
N GLU A 730 -31.22 37.84 7.81
CA GLU A 730 -32.23 37.75 6.74
C GLU A 730 -31.79 37.81 5.25
N ARG A 731 -31.62 36.63 4.64
CA ARG A 731 -32.69 35.95 3.87
C ARG A 731 -32.20 34.58 3.36
N PRO A 732 -33.09 33.58 3.18
CA PRO A 732 -32.70 32.29 2.64
C PRO A 732 -32.42 32.40 1.14
N LYS A 733 -31.14 32.29 0.76
CA LYS A 733 -30.74 32.14 -0.65
C LYS A 733 -31.38 30.88 -1.21
N THR A 734 -32.02 30.99 -2.37
CA THR A 734 -32.67 29.83 -3.00
C THR A 734 -31.61 28.79 -3.37
N LEU A 735 -32.02 27.52 -3.41
CA LEU A 735 -31.12 26.39 -3.70
C LEU A 735 -30.43 26.58 -5.07
N GLU A 736 -31.13 27.20 -6.01
CA GLU A 736 -30.65 27.62 -7.34
C GLU A 736 -29.49 28.62 -7.28
N GLU A 737 -29.54 29.66 -6.44
CA GLU A 737 -28.44 30.63 -6.27
C GLU A 737 -27.18 29.95 -5.69
N MET A 738 -27.38 28.97 -4.78
CA MET A 738 -26.27 28.17 -4.26
C MET A 738 -25.68 27.21 -5.30
N LEU A 739 -26.49 26.67 -6.21
CA LEU A 739 -26.00 25.85 -7.31
C LEU A 739 -25.25 26.68 -8.35
N ALA A 740 -25.78 27.85 -8.74
CA ALA A 740 -25.11 28.77 -9.65
C ALA A 740 -23.76 29.26 -9.09
N ALA A 741 -23.69 29.62 -7.81
CA ALA A 741 -22.44 29.99 -7.16
C ALA A 741 -21.43 28.83 -7.06
N LYS A 742 -21.91 27.58 -6.91
CA LYS A 742 -21.05 26.38 -6.97
C LYS A 742 -20.54 26.14 -8.39
N GLU A 743 -21.38 26.25 -9.40
CA GLU A 743 -21.01 26.08 -10.82
C GLU A 743 -20.01 27.15 -11.27
N GLU A 744 -20.22 28.41 -10.89
CA GLU A 744 -19.28 29.50 -11.21
C GLU A 744 -17.91 29.28 -10.54
N ARG A 745 -17.90 28.82 -9.28
CA ARG A 745 -16.67 28.41 -8.59
C ARG A 745 -15.99 27.23 -9.28
N LEU A 746 -16.75 26.23 -9.73
CA LEU A 746 -16.24 25.07 -10.47
C LEU A 746 -15.58 25.51 -11.78
N LYS A 747 -16.26 26.37 -12.56
CA LYS A 747 -15.77 26.93 -13.82
C LYS A 747 -14.51 27.78 -13.64
N ARG A 748 -14.36 28.52 -12.53
CA ARG A 748 -13.11 29.20 -12.17
C ARG A 748 -11.98 28.20 -11.85
N LEU A 749 -12.27 27.12 -11.12
CA LEU A 749 -11.29 26.07 -10.81
C LEU A 749 -10.86 25.29 -12.07
N GLU A 750 -11.79 25.01 -12.99
CA GLU A 750 -11.49 24.42 -14.30
C GLU A 750 -10.58 25.34 -15.12
N GLY A 751 -10.84 26.65 -15.14
CA GLY A 751 -9.98 27.64 -15.78
C GLY A 751 -8.57 27.70 -15.18
N GLN A 752 -8.45 27.66 -13.84
CA GLN A 752 -7.16 27.61 -13.14
C GLN A 752 -6.41 26.29 -13.41
N CYS A 753 -7.12 25.16 -13.44
CA CYS A 753 -6.56 23.86 -13.79
C CYS A 753 -6.03 23.84 -15.24
N GLY A 754 -6.80 24.42 -16.18
CA GLY A 754 -6.38 24.57 -17.58
C GLY A 754 -5.13 25.45 -17.73
N GLN A 755 -5.07 26.58 -17.03
CA GLN A 755 -3.87 27.44 -17.00
C GLN A 755 -2.65 26.71 -16.41
N LEU A 756 -2.83 25.97 -15.31
CA LEU A 756 -1.76 25.19 -14.69
C LEU A 756 -1.27 24.09 -15.64
N MET A 757 -2.17 23.37 -16.30
CA MET A 757 -1.82 22.32 -17.27
C MET A 757 -1.10 22.90 -18.49
N GLN A 758 -1.47 24.11 -18.93
CA GLN A 758 -0.77 24.83 -19.99
C GLN A 758 0.63 25.30 -19.54
N GLN A 759 0.79 25.74 -18.30
CA GLN A 759 2.11 26.03 -17.72
C GLN A 759 2.98 24.79 -17.61
N VAL A 760 2.44 23.67 -17.11
CA VAL A 760 3.14 22.37 -17.01
C VAL A 760 3.58 21.87 -18.39
N ASN A 761 2.71 21.93 -19.40
CA ASN A 761 3.09 21.59 -20.77
C ASN A 761 4.17 22.53 -21.31
N GLY A 762 4.09 23.84 -21.02
CA GLY A 762 5.13 24.81 -21.36
C GLY A 762 6.48 24.55 -20.68
N THR A 763 6.49 24.13 -19.41
CA THR A 763 7.72 23.72 -18.70
C THR A 763 8.28 22.41 -19.25
N THR A 764 7.42 21.43 -19.58
CA THR A 764 7.85 20.17 -20.20
C THR A 764 8.44 20.41 -21.58
N GLN A 765 7.83 21.27 -22.41
CA GLN A 765 8.37 21.64 -23.72
C GLN A 765 9.72 22.37 -23.60
N LYS A 766 9.87 23.27 -22.62
CA LYS A 766 11.17 23.90 -22.31
C LYS A 766 12.20 22.88 -21.83
N SER A 767 11.80 21.91 -21.00
CA SER A 767 12.68 20.83 -20.53
C SER A 767 13.17 19.96 -21.68
N LEU A 768 12.31 19.63 -22.66
CA LEU A 768 12.69 18.91 -23.87
C LEU A 768 13.64 19.74 -24.75
N MET A 769 13.39 21.04 -24.92
CA MET A 769 14.32 21.92 -25.64
C MET A 769 15.69 22.03 -24.95
N ILE A 770 15.73 22.03 -23.62
CA ILE A 770 16.98 22.04 -22.85
C ILE A 770 17.68 20.68 -22.94
N SER A 771 16.96 19.56 -22.87
CA SER A 771 17.52 18.21 -23.06
C SER A 771 18.15 18.09 -24.44
N ASN A 772 17.40 18.34 -25.51
CA ASN A 772 17.92 18.26 -26.87
C ASN A 772 19.16 19.16 -27.06
N LYS A 773 19.17 20.36 -26.46
CA LYS A 773 20.33 21.26 -26.54
C LYS A 773 21.53 20.78 -25.71
N LEU A 774 21.31 20.04 -24.61
CA LEU A 774 22.38 19.36 -23.87
C LEU A 774 22.91 18.16 -24.67
N ASP A 775 22.02 17.41 -25.33
CA ASP A 775 22.39 16.30 -26.21
C ASP A 775 23.21 16.81 -27.42
N ASP A 776 22.78 17.89 -28.09
CA ASP A 776 23.54 18.59 -29.14
C ASP A 776 24.93 19.03 -28.64
N LEU A 777 25.03 19.55 -27.40
CA LEU A 777 26.30 19.97 -26.80
C LEU A 777 27.17 18.77 -26.41
N HIS A 778 26.59 17.66 -25.98
CA HIS A 778 27.30 16.42 -25.70
C HIS A 778 27.81 15.77 -26.99
N GLU A 779 27.08 15.86 -28.10
CA GLU A 779 27.55 15.41 -29.42
C GLU A 779 28.73 16.28 -29.93
N VAL A 780 28.66 17.61 -29.77
CA VAL A 780 29.71 18.53 -30.25
C VAL A 780 30.97 18.54 -29.36
N TYR A 781 30.84 18.32 -28.04
CA TYR A 781 31.95 18.47 -27.08
C TYR A 781 32.32 17.20 -26.30
N GLY A 782 31.44 16.20 -26.22
CA GLY A 782 31.65 15.00 -25.40
C GLY A 782 32.73 14.05 -25.92
N GLU A 783 32.85 13.88 -27.24
CA GLU A 783 33.85 12.98 -27.84
C GLU A 783 35.30 13.41 -27.55
N ARG A 784 35.55 14.68 -27.23
CA ARG A 784 36.90 15.24 -27.10
C ARG A 784 37.58 14.94 -25.76
N SER A 785 36.87 14.36 -24.79
CA SER A 785 37.41 14.05 -23.46
C SER A 785 37.75 12.56 -23.23
N ALA A 786 37.47 11.68 -24.20
CA ALA A 786 37.57 10.22 -24.02
C ALA A 786 38.77 9.57 -24.73
N ALA A 787 39.67 10.34 -25.34
CA ALA A 787 40.69 9.82 -26.26
C ALA A 787 42.09 10.44 -26.10
N GLN A 788 42.75 10.22 -24.94
CA GLN A 788 44.22 10.08 -24.89
C GLN A 788 44.65 9.10 -23.78
N PRO A 789 45.36 8.01 -24.12
CA PRO A 789 46.20 7.28 -23.18
C PRO A 789 47.61 7.90 -23.17
N THR A 790 48.22 8.02 -21.99
CA THR A 790 49.64 8.36 -21.84
C THR A 790 50.31 7.42 -20.85
N GLU A 791 50.93 6.38 -21.39
CA GLU A 791 51.98 5.63 -20.69
C GLU A 791 53.33 6.36 -20.86
N ASP A 792 54.14 6.27 -19.79
CA ASP A 792 55.60 6.34 -19.73
C ASP A 792 56.39 7.51 -20.35
N THR A 793 57.09 8.27 -19.49
CA THR A 793 58.57 8.28 -19.48
C THR A 793 59.19 8.94 -18.23
N GLU A 794 60.07 8.19 -17.56
CA GLU A 794 61.32 8.62 -16.88
C GLU A 794 61.29 9.74 -15.82
N ASN A 795 61.58 9.39 -14.55
CA ASN A 795 62.96 9.41 -14.04
C ASN A 795 63.10 8.87 -12.60
N ASN A 796 64.03 7.94 -12.40
CA ASN A 796 64.53 7.51 -11.09
C ASN A 796 66.02 7.13 -11.21
N CYS A 797 66.91 7.98 -10.69
CA CYS A 797 68.36 7.73 -10.64
C CYS A 797 68.98 8.48 -9.45
N ASP A 798 69.30 7.74 -8.37
CA ASP A 798 70.40 7.89 -7.40
C ASP A 798 70.01 7.13 -6.11
N ALA A 799 70.85 6.34 -5.43
CA ALA A 799 72.28 6.05 -5.57
C ALA A 799 72.59 4.60 -5.04
N PRO A 800 73.83 4.08 -5.11
CA PRO A 800 74.09 2.63 -5.09
C PRO A 800 74.53 2.04 -3.73
N ALA A 801 74.40 0.72 -3.58
CA ALA A 801 75.19 -0.09 -2.65
C ALA A 801 75.48 -1.49 -3.21
N SER A 802 76.73 -1.92 -3.07
CA SER A 802 77.30 -3.18 -3.55
C SER A 802 77.00 -4.38 -2.63
N SER A 803 76.80 -5.58 -3.19
CA SER A 803 77.73 -6.73 -3.09
C SER A 803 77.04 -8.08 -3.34
N GLU A 804 77.67 -8.94 -4.13
CA GLU A 804 77.26 -10.33 -4.38
C GLU A 804 77.82 -11.30 -3.31
N ASP A 805 77.21 -12.48 -3.26
CA ASP A 805 77.75 -13.78 -2.80
C ASP A 805 78.28 -13.97 -1.37
N SER A 806 77.49 -14.71 -0.58
CA SER A 806 77.84 -16.12 -0.26
C SER A 806 76.66 -16.90 0.34
N VAL A 807 76.39 -18.08 -0.23
CA VAL A 807 75.42 -19.09 0.21
C VAL A 807 76.22 -20.32 0.72
N PRO A 808 75.76 -21.05 1.74
CA PRO A 808 75.04 -22.32 1.50
C PRO A 808 73.63 -22.35 2.10
#